data_AF-A0A838RLF2-F1
#
_entry.id   AF-A0A838RLF2-F1
#
_cell.length_a   1.000
_cell.length_b   1.000
_cell.length_c   1.000
_cell.angle_alpha   90.00
_cell.angle_beta   90.00
_cell.angle_gamma   90.00
#
_symmetry.space_group_name_H-M   'P 1'
#
loop_
_entity.id
_entity.type
_entity.pdbx_description
1 polymer ?
#
loop_
_entity_poly.entity_id
_entity_poly.type
_entity_poly.pdbx_seq_one_letter_code
_entity_poly.pdbx_strand_id
1 'polypeptide(L)'
;MAIHESLPPGWKVVQFGDVVQEITTHERNPLGAGLTRYVGLDHLDTGSLRIKRWGEIENGITFTKQFKAGQVLFGKRRVYQRKAAVADFDGLCSSDILVFEADPTRLLPELLPFVVHTDAFFQYALNTSAGSLSPRTKWRDLATFHFPLPPLERQRELVDLFQGFEDALAATEESLAAAIAVERSILFELLEPRIGWKSCRLDTLAEVNGGRQRAPSKMTGLHTTPYLRAANVKLGQIDFSDVLEMDFTPEERLKYTLLPGDILLVEGNASIENVGACAIYTEDMPKNHCFQNTLIRVRILNENLFSPNFLYHYLSGLYQKGILAKLANGTSIKHLGSTRLATVDIHIPASIKEQELIANVLADVIRQTQTFDSHKSHLESLKSHTLNTLLSGERDLLRHQTLPAALPEPPPTTSEEPHPMEEIEQVEGLDIPKDDLGEYPIDSLLIRTEQRTIFDVLRRIKADQYILNPDFQRDFVWPQEKQVRLIESTLMRIPLPVFYLAERDDGKIIVVDGLQRLTTFHRFHENEFSLGGLAESNSELNKKFFKDLPPRLQTRFEDTNLIMYLIDSKVPERARLDIFERVNSGVPLSRQQMRNSLYMGEATRWLREQAISEWFQRATGGSLSSKTMRDREAINRFCGFWLLGRDKYKGDMDQFLADTLEQMNKLEPTPLRELAQHFESSMKNNFMVFEQHAFRKHSPESTSRSVINIALFDVFSVQLALYPEAWVRDQKDEIHAIFYELMQNQTFADSISLSTNDLRRVRDRFQLVDEAFTRRFPDADRIDA
;
A
#
# COMPACT_ATOMS: atom_id res chain seq x y z
N MET A 1 -26.92 -11.21 9.14
CA MET A 1 -27.59 -12.47 9.53
C MET A 1 -28.99 -12.47 8.93
N ALA A 2 -29.21 -13.27 7.88
CA ALA A 2 -30.52 -13.70 7.37
C ALA A 2 -30.28 -14.79 6.31
N ILE A 3 -29.79 -15.98 6.74
CA ILE A 3 -29.75 -17.17 5.87
C ILE A 3 -31.17 -17.76 5.90
N HIS A 4 -32.09 -17.13 5.16
CA HIS A 4 -33.41 -17.68 4.84
C HIS A 4 -33.68 -17.51 3.35
N GLU A 5 -32.68 -17.82 2.52
CA GLU A 5 -32.93 -18.30 1.17
C GLU A 5 -33.14 -19.82 1.25
N SER A 6 -34.03 -20.35 0.41
CA SER A 6 -34.28 -21.78 0.32
C SER A 6 -32.95 -22.51 0.17
N LEU A 7 -32.58 -23.41 1.09
CA LEU A 7 -31.41 -24.27 0.91
C LEU A 7 -31.73 -25.40 -0.08
N PRO A 8 -30.73 -25.98 -0.75
CA PRO A 8 -30.97 -27.17 -1.55
C PRO A 8 -31.54 -28.31 -0.68
N PRO A 9 -32.32 -29.24 -1.26
CA PRO A 9 -32.85 -30.38 -0.52
C PRO A 9 -31.77 -31.12 0.28
N GLY A 10 -32.01 -31.31 1.59
CA GLY A 10 -31.11 -32.02 2.49
C GLY A 10 -30.02 -31.18 3.16
N TRP A 11 -29.74 -29.97 2.66
CA TRP A 11 -28.79 -29.05 3.31
C TRP A 11 -29.39 -28.47 4.60
N LYS A 12 -28.53 -28.21 5.58
CA LYS A 12 -28.93 -27.61 6.87
C LYS A 12 -27.96 -26.50 7.23
N VAL A 13 -28.47 -25.38 7.74
CA VAL A 13 -27.60 -24.41 8.43
C VAL A 13 -27.24 -24.99 9.80
N VAL A 14 -25.94 -25.04 10.09
CA VAL A 14 -25.40 -25.51 11.37
C VAL A 14 -24.49 -24.44 11.97
N GLN A 15 -24.29 -24.48 13.29
CA GLN A 15 -23.21 -23.72 13.93
C GLN A 15 -21.91 -24.50 13.83
N PHE A 16 -20.79 -23.81 13.69
CA PHE A 16 -19.46 -24.43 13.57
C PHE A 16 -19.14 -25.30 14.80
N GLY A 17 -19.46 -24.84 16.00
CA GLY A 17 -19.30 -25.59 17.25
C GLY A 17 -20.21 -26.80 17.39
N ASP A 18 -21.27 -26.94 16.58
CA ASP A 18 -22.14 -28.12 16.58
C ASP A 18 -21.53 -29.31 15.83
N VAL A 19 -20.51 -29.05 15.01
CA VAL A 19 -19.88 -30.02 14.09
C VAL A 19 -18.34 -30.01 14.14
N VAL A 20 -17.74 -29.10 14.90
CA VAL A 20 -16.30 -28.96 15.12
C VAL A 20 -16.02 -28.70 16.60
N GLN A 21 -14.90 -29.21 17.11
CA GLN A 21 -14.41 -28.98 18.47
C GLN A 21 -13.01 -28.36 18.45
N GLU A 22 -12.71 -27.48 19.41
CA GLU A 22 -11.34 -27.07 19.69
C GLU A 22 -10.64 -28.10 20.58
N ILE A 23 -9.50 -28.60 20.10
CA ILE A 23 -8.62 -29.47 20.88
C ILE A 23 -7.64 -28.61 21.68
N THR A 24 -7.61 -28.85 22.99
CA THR A 24 -6.80 -28.10 23.97
C THR A 24 -5.89 -29.02 24.79
N THR A 25 -5.57 -30.20 24.28
CA THR A 25 -4.66 -31.15 24.93
C THR A 25 -3.24 -30.56 25.03
N HIS A 26 -2.58 -30.75 26.17
CA HIS A 26 -1.22 -30.29 26.40
C HIS A 26 -0.30 -31.46 26.76
N GLU A 27 0.91 -31.47 26.18
CA GLU A 27 2.00 -32.39 26.50
C GLU A 27 3.19 -31.59 27.08
N ARG A 28 3.65 -31.98 28.27
CA ARG A 28 4.74 -31.32 29.00
C ARG A 28 6.07 -32.05 28.87
N ASN A 29 6.04 -33.31 28.45
CA ASN A 29 7.21 -34.11 28.11
C ASN A 29 7.10 -34.61 26.65
N PRO A 30 7.19 -33.71 25.65
CA PRO A 30 6.94 -34.05 24.25
C PRO A 30 7.91 -35.11 23.70
N LEU A 31 9.20 -35.03 24.06
CA LEU A 31 10.20 -36.02 23.63
C LEU A 31 9.90 -37.40 24.22
N GLY A 32 9.48 -37.48 25.49
CA GLY A 32 9.05 -38.74 26.11
C GLY A 32 7.77 -39.32 25.50
N ALA A 33 6.92 -38.49 24.90
CA ALA A 33 5.73 -38.88 24.16
C ALA A 33 6.01 -39.19 22.67
N GLY A 34 7.29 -39.14 22.23
CA GLY A 34 7.68 -39.40 20.84
C GLY A 34 7.44 -38.26 19.87
N LEU A 35 7.11 -37.05 20.36
CA LEU A 35 6.91 -35.87 19.53
C LEU A 35 8.26 -35.18 19.28
N THR A 36 8.59 -34.94 18.00
CA THR A 36 9.86 -34.32 17.58
C THR A 36 9.69 -32.96 16.92
N ARG A 37 8.47 -32.62 16.47
CA ARG A 37 8.19 -31.44 15.63
C ARG A 37 7.23 -30.46 16.28
N TYR A 38 7.39 -29.18 15.96
CA TYR A 38 6.44 -28.12 16.33
C TYR A 38 6.11 -27.15 15.18
N VAL A 39 4.94 -26.53 15.27
CA VAL A 39 4.41 -25.58 14.28
C VAL A 39 4.17 -24.23 14.95
N GLY A 40 4.90 -23.21 14.50
CA GLY A 40 4.67 -21.80 14.85
C GLY A 40 3.73 -21.14 13.85
N LEU A 41 3.26 -19.93 14.16
CA LEU A 41 2.40 -19.17 13.22
C LEU A 41 3.13 -18.82 11.91
N ASP A 42 4.45 -18.62 11.97
CA ASP A 42 5.28 -18.37 10.79
C ASP A 42 5.52 -19.62 9.95
N HIS A 43 5.19 -20.81 10.48
CA HIS A 43 5.27 -22.07 9.73
C HIS A 43 4.03 -22.33 8.85
N LEU A 44 2.91 -21.62 9.11
CA LEU A 44 1.70 -21.70 8.28
C LEU A 44 1.79 -20.69 7.13
N ASP A 45 1.55 -21.17 5.91
CA ASP A 45 1.50 -20.36 4.70
C ASP A 45 0.08 -19.84 4.42
N THR A 46 0.00 -18.62 3.89
CA THR A 46 -1.29 -17.98 3.53
C THR A 46 -2.01 -18.83 2.47
N GLY A 47 -3.25 -19.23 2.76
CA GLY A 47 -4.12 -19.94 1.80
C GLY A 47 -3.71 -21.38 1.45
N SER A 48 -2.65 -21.92 2.07
CA SER A 48 -2.19 -23.29 1.81
C SER A 48 -2.78 -24.28 2.80
N LEU A 49 -3.35 -25.38 2.31
CA LEU A 49 -3.88 -26.43 3.18
C LEU A 49 -2.79 -27.32 3.81
N ARG A 50 -1.52 -27.16 3.43
CA ARG A 50 -0.42 -28.06 3.84
C ARG A 50 0.60 -27.33 4.70
N ILE A 51 1.13 -28.04 5.69
CA ILE A 51 2.26 -27.56 6.50
C ILE A 51 3.56 -27.87 5.74
N LYS A 52 4.17 -26.85 5.12
CA LYS A 52 5.40 -27.02 4.32
C LYS A 52 6.68 -26.93 5.15
N ARG A 53 6.60 -26.41 6.38
CA ARG A 53 7.75 -26.18 7.27
C ARG A 53 7.39 -26.41 8.73
N TRP A 54 8.37 -26.82 9.54
CA TRP A 54 8.22 -27.03 10.98
C TRP A 54 9.57 -26.80 11.68
N GLY A 55 9.52 -26.65 13.01
CA GLY A 55 10.72 -26.62 13.84
C GLY A 55 10.89 -27.93 14.62
N GLU A 56 12.10 -28.16 15.12
CA GLU A 56 12.43 -29.33 15.94
C GLU A 56 12.40 -28.99 17.43
N ILE A 57 11.78 -29.86 18.23
CA ILE A 57 11.57 -29.65 19.66
C ILE A 57 12.90 -29.65 20.44
N GLU A 58 13.90 -30.40 19.97
CA GLU A 58 15.22 -30.50 20.59
C GLU A 58 15.96 -29.16 20.67
N ASN A 59 15.63 -28.21 19.79
CA ASN A 59 16.23 -26.87 19.76
C ASN A 59 15.72 -25.93 20.88
N GLY A 60 14.92 -26.45 21.82
CA GLY A 60 14.40 -25.71 22.96
C GLY A 60 13.17 -24.89 22.61
N ILE A 61 12.00 -25.37 23.01
CA ILE A 61 10.71 -24.67 22.83
C ILE A 61 9.90 -24.63 24.12
N THR A 62 8.99 -23.66 24.21
CA THR A 62 8.07 -23.49 25.35
C THR A 62 6.64 -23.93 25.04
N PHE A 63 6.36 -24.39 23.82
CA PHE A 63 5.02 -24.80 23.44
C PHE A 63 4.65 -26.14 24.09
N THR A 64 3.41 -26.24 24.52
CA THR A 64 2.86 -27.45 25.14
C THR A 64 1.56 -27.91 24.52
N LYS A 65 0.89 -27.08 23.69
CA LYS A 65 -0.38 -27.45 23.06
C LYS A 65 -0.11 -28.49 21.97
N GLN A 66 -0.73 -29.66 22.08
CA GLN A 66 -0.55 -30.77 21.16
C GLN A 66 -1.59 -30.71 20.03
N PHE A 67 -1.17 -31.15 18.84
CA PHE A 67 -2.05 -31.51 17.74
C PHE A 67 -1.70 -32.91 17.22
N LYS A 68 -2.64 -33.52 16.51
CA LYS A 68 -2.49 -34.82 15.84
C LYS A 68 -2.65 -34.70 14.34
N ALA A 69 -2.11 -35.66 13.61
CA ALA A 69 -2.34 -35.80 12.18
C ALA A 69 -3.85 -35.87 11.88
N GLY A 70 -4.28 -35.18 10.83
CA GLY A 70 -5.67 -35.00 10.41
C GLY A 70 -6.38 -33.78 11.00
N GLN A 71 -5.82 -33.14 12.04
CA GLN A 71 -6.43 -31.94 12.65
C GLN A 71 -6.09 -30.66 11.87
N VAL A 72 -6.98 -29.68 11.91
CA VAL A 72 -6.77 -28.38 11.24
C VAL A 72 -6.17 -27.38 12.21
N LEU A 73 -4.98 -26.86 11.87
CA LEU A 73 -4.30 -25.79 12.59
C LEU A 73 -4.71 -24.44 12.04
N PHE A 74 -5.39 -23.63 12.85
CA PHE A 74 -5.87 -22.30 12.46
C PHE A 74 -5.09 -21.19 13.18
N GLY A 75 -4.49 -20.29 12.42
CA GLY A 75 -3.78 -19.13 12.94
C GLY A 75 -4.74 -18.12 13.54
N LYS A 76 -4.80 -18.04 14.88
CA LYS A 76 -5.76 -17.18 15.56
C LYS A 76 -5.38 -15.71 15.58
N ARG A 77 -4.12 -15.39 15.26
CA ARG A 77 -3.54 -14.04 15.27
C ARG A 77 -3.33 -13.56 13.83
N ARG A 78 -3.63 -12.27 13.57
CA ARG A 78 -3.54 -11.65 12.22
C ARG A 78 -4.37 -12.44 11.21
N VAL A 79 -5.64 -12.70 11.55
CA VAL A 79 -6.57 -13.56 10.79
C VAL A 79 -6.68 -13.17 9.30
N TYR A 80 -6.41 -11.91 8.95
CA TYR A 80 -6.38 -11.42 7.55
C TYR A 80 -5.29 -12.09 6.70
N GLN A 81 -4.28 -12.71 7.31
CA GLN A 81 -3.26 -13.50 6.61
C GLN A 81 -3.79 -14.87 6.17
N ARG A 82 -5.01 -15.25 6.57
CA ARG A 82 -5.69 -16.47 6.13
C ARG A 82 -4.85 -17.75 6.28
N LYS A 83 -4.18 -17.89 7.43
CA LYS A 83 -3.30 -19.00 7.74
C LYS A 83 -4.08 -20.14 8.40
N ALA A 84 -4.30 -21.23 7.68
CA ALA A 84 -4.82 -22.47 8.23
C ALA A 84 -4.32 -23.66 7.41
N ALA A 85 -3.95 -24.77 8.06
CA ALA A 85 -3.46 -25.97 7.36
C ALA A 85 -3.85 -27.25 8.09
N VAL A 86 -3.90 -28.38 7.36
CA VAL A 86 -4.10 -29.71 7.93
C VAL A 86 -2.75 -30.25 8.39
N ALA A 87 -2.70 -30.79 9.61
CA ALA A 87 -1.52 -31.48 10.12
C ALA A 87 -1.42 -32.88 9.50
N ASP A 88 -0.25 -33.23 8.96
CA ASP A 88 0.09 -34.56 8.42
C ASP A 88 0.95 -35.40 9.38
N PHE A 89 1.30 -34.84 10.54
CA PHE A 89 2.04 -35.50 11.61
C PHE A 89 1.53 -35.06 13.00
N ASP A 90 1.96 -35.75 14.05
CA ASP A 90 1.69 -35.37 15.44
C ASP A 90 2.76 -34.41 15.96
N GLY A 91 2.38 -33.36 16.69
CA GLY A 91 3.34 -32.36 17.16
C GLY A 91 2.78 -31.34 18.15
N LEU A 92 3.57 -30.30 18.42
CA LEU A 92 3.17 -29.17 19.27
C LEU A 92 2.96 -27.90 18.46
N CYS A 93 1.99 -27.06 18.83
CA CYS A 93 1.76 -25.78 18.17
C CYS A 93 1.89 -24.58 19.11
N SER A 94 2.21 -23.42 18.53
CA SER A 94 2.23 -22.14 19.22
C SER A 94 0.89 -21.84 19.89
N SER A 95 0.91 -21.08 20.99
CA SER A 95 -0.30 -20.57 21.62
C SER A 95 -1.15 -19.69 20.70
N ASP A 96 -0.60 -19.18 19.60
CA ASP A 96 -1.32 -18.41 18.57
C ASP A 96 -2.05 -19.30 17.54
N ILE A 97 -2.12 -20.62 17.75
CA ILE A 97 -2.81 -21.59 16.89
C ILE A 97 -3.99 -22.24 17.64
N LEU A 98 -5.15 -22.30 16.99
CA LEU A 98 -6.28 -23.13 17.39
C LEU A 98 -6.19 -24.46 16.65
N VAL A 99 -6.61 -25.55 17.30
CA VAL A 99 -6.57 -26.90 16.72
C VAL A 99 -8.02 -27.36 16.61
N PHE A 100 -8.48 -27.60 15.39
CA PHE A 100 -9.86 -27.99 15.11
C PHE A 100 -9.95 -29.47 14.73
N GLU A 101 -10.99 -30.13 15.24
CA GLU A 101 -11.34 -31.51 14.92
C GLU A 101 -12.83 -31.58 14.60
N ALA A 102 -13.19 -32.19 13.46
CA ALA A 102 -14.58 -32.34 13.05
C ALA A 102 -15.26 -33.51 13.80
N ASP A 103 -16.57 -33.40 14.03
CA ASP A 103 -17.41 -34.55 14.37
C ASP A 103 -17.72 -35.34 13.08
N PRO A 104 -17.10 -36.50 12.87
CA PRO A 104 -17.20 -37.25 11.61
C PRO A 104 -18.62 -37.77 11.34
N THR A 105 -19.51 -37.75 12.32
CA THR A 105 -20.92 -38.13 12.14
C THR A 105 -21.74 -37.04 11.44
N ARG A 106 -21.23 -35.80 11.39
CA ARG A 106 -21.93 -34.62 10.85
C ARG A 106 -21.13 -33.91 9.77
N LEU A 107 -19.83 -33.70 9.99
CA LEU A 107 -18.91 -33.05 9.07
C LEU A 107 -17.74 -33.98 8.80
N LEU A 108 -17.52 -34.35 7.54
CA LEU A 108 -16.34 -35.13 7.17
C LEU A 108 -15.06 -34.36 7.56
N PRO A 109 -14.10 -34.98 8.27
CA PRO A 109 -12.84 -34.34 8.64
C PRO A 109 -12.11 -33.73 7.44
N GLU A 110 -12.19 -34.37 6.28
CA GLU A 110 -11.58 -33.95 5.02
C GLU A 110 -12.23 -32.68 4.44
N LEU A 111 -13.50 -32.40 4.78
CA LEU A 111 -14.20 -31.20 4.31
C LEU A 111 -13.91 -29.97 5.19
N LEU A 112 -13.58 -30.18 6.47
CA LEU A 112 -13.28 -29.10 7.43
C LEU A 112 -12.24 -28.07 6.93
N PRO A 113 -11.07 -28.46 6.38
CA PRO A 113 -10.09 -27.48 5.91
C PRO A 113 -10.66 -26.56 4.82
N PHE A 114 -11.51 -27.09 3.94
CA PHE A 114 -12.16 -26.31 2.89
C PHE A 114 -13.20 -25.33 3.45
N VAL A 115 -14.00 -25.74 4.44
CA VAL A 115 -14.94 -24.84 5.14
C VAL A 115 -14.20 -23.66 5.78
N VAL A 116 -13.08 -23.93 6.46
CA VAL A 116 -12.26 -22.92 7.13
C VAL A 116 -11.60 -21.95 6.13
N HIS A 117 -11.39 -22.36 4.87
CA HIS A 117 -10.79 -21.53 3.83
C HIS A 117 -11.76 -20.64 3.06
N THR A 118 -13.07 -20.82 3.27
CA THR A 118 -14.09 -19.95 2.65
C THR A 118 -13.91 -18.49 3.06
N ASP A 119 -14.30 -17.59 2.17
CA ASP A 119 -14.32 -16.15 2.47
C ASP A 119 -15.27 -15.86 3.63
N ALA A 120 -16.41 -16.55 3.70
CA ALA A 120 -17.38 -16.40 4.78
C ALA A 120 -16.77 -16.71 6.16
N PHE A 121 -16.00 -17.79 6.28
CA PHE A 121 -15.35 -18.15 7.55
C PHE A 121 -14.30 -17.13 7.95
N PHE A 122 -13.40 -16.73 7.05
CA PHE A 122 -12.35 -15.75 7.36
C PHE A 122 -12.90 -14.35 7.64
N GLN A 123 -13.93 -13.91 6.91
CA GLN A 123 -14.62 -12.64 7.20
C GLN A 123 -15.30 -12.69 8.57
N TYR A 124 -15.95 -13.79 8.91
CA TYR A 124 -16.54 -13.97 10.24
C TYR A 124 -15.47 -13.97 11.35
N ALA A 125 -14.37 -14.69 11.14
CA ALA A 125 -13.26 -14.74 12.07
C ALA A 125 -12.61 -13.37 12.26
N LEU A 126 -12.50 -12.55 11.20
CA LEU A 126 -12.03 -11.17 11.26
C LEU A 126 -12.99 -10.26 12.03
N ASN A 127 -14.29 -10.31 11.71
CA ASN A 127 -15.32 -9.49 12.33
C ASN A 127 -15.53 -9.81 13.82
N THR A 128 -15.23 -11.04 14.23
CA THR A 128 -15.29 -11.49 15.64
C THR A 128 -13.95 -11.44 16.36
N SER A 129 -12.86 -11.06 15.67
CA SER A 129 -11.54 -10.92 16.29
C SER A 129 -11.47 -9.71 17.22
N ALA A 130 -10.71 -9.84 18.30
CA ALA A 130 -10.40 -8.75 19.22
C ALA A 130 -8.93 -8.29 19.04
N GLY A 131 -8.69 -6.99 19.19
CA GLY A 131 -7.35 -6.38 19.10
C GLY A 131 -7.08 -5.72 17.74
N SER A 132 -6.69 -4.44 17.75
CA SER A 132 -6.63 -3.58 16.57
C SER A 132 -5.40 -3.75 15.67
N LEU A 133 -4.27 -4.26 16.19
CA LEU A 133 -3.01 -4.43 15.43
C LEU A 133 -2.68 -5.83 15.00
N SER A 134 -3.26 -6.75 15.72
CA SER A 134 -2.94 -8.14 15.59
C SER A 134 -4.22 -8.89 15.94
N PRO A 135 -5.29 -8.71 15.16
CA PRO A 135 -6.61 -9.24 15.45
C PRO A 135 -6.49 -10.71 15.83
N ARG A 136 -7.00 -11.01 17.03
CA ARG A 136 -7.02 -12.35 17.60
C ARG A 136 -8.44 -12.86 17.66
N THR A 137 -8.73 -13.93 16.95
CA THR A 137 -10.00 -14.64 17.13
C THR A 137 -9.90 -15.65 18.27
N LYS A 138 -11.05 -16.02 18.85
CA LYS A 138 -11.17 -17.00 19.92
C LYS A 138 -12.15 -18.09 19.51
N TRP A 139 -11.91 -19.32 19.97
CA TRP A 139 -12.80 -20.45 19.70
C TRP A 139 -14.26 -20.16 20.02
N ARG A 140 -14.54 -19.55 21.18
CA ARG A 140 -15.91 -19.21 21.60
C ARG A 140 -16.68 -18.44 20.53
N ASP A 141 -16.00 -17.54 19.82
CA ASP A 141 -16.65 -16.71 18.82
C ASP A 141 -16.76 -17.49 17.49
N LEU A 142 -15.67 -18.16 17.06
CA LEU A 142 -15.67 -19.03 15.87
C LEU A 142 -16.70 -20.16 15.93
N ALA A 143 -16.93 -20.73 17.11
CA ALA A 143 -17.92 -21.78 17.32
C ALA A 143 -19.35 -21.33 16.97
N THR A 144 -19.63 -20.03 17.00
CA THR A 144 -20.94 -19.46 16.66
C THR A 144 -21.10 -19.06 15.19
N PHE A 145 -20.09 -19.32 14.36
CA PHE A 145 -20.19 -19.16 12.90
C PHE A 145 -21.27 -20.10 12.33
N HIS A 146 -22.17 -19.58 11.51
CA HIS A 146 -23.22 -20.38 10.86
C HIS A 146 -22.90 -20.55 9.39
N PHE A 147 -23.05 -21.77 8.87
CA PHE A 147 -22.85 -22.06 7.45
C PHE A 147 -23.78 -23.17 6.95
N PRO A 148 -24.10 -23.20 5.64
CA PRO A 148 -24.81 -24.31 5.02
C PRO A 148 -23.93 -25.57 5.02
N LEU A 149 -24.46 -26.68 5.53
CA LEU A 149 -23.80 -27.97 5.55
C LEU A 149 -24.60 -28.97 4.67
N PRO A 150 -23.97 -29.57 3.64
CA PRO A 150 -24.63 -30.60 2.84
C PRO A 150 -24.81 -31.92 3.60
N PRO A 151 -25.69 -32.83 3.13
CA PRO A 151 -25.69 -34.23 3.54
C PRO A 151 -24.33 -34.90 3.33
N LEU A 152 -24.00 -35.93 4.14
CA LEU A 152 -22.70 -36.62 4.08
C LEU A 152 -22.31 -37.13 2.69
N GLU A 153 -23.26 -37.64 1.90
CA GLU A 153 -22.97 -38.08 0.52
C GLU A 153 -22.46 -36.92 -0.35
N ARG A 154 -23.12 -35.76 -0.26
CA ARG A 154 -22.70 -34.56 -1.01
C ARG A 154 -21.39 -33.99 -0.45
N GLN A 155 -21.14 -34.10 0.85
CA GLN A 155 -19.84 -33.75 1.42
C GLN A 155 -18.71 -34.59 0.79
N ARG A 156 -18.89 -35.91 0.58
CA ARG A 156 -17.89 -36.76 -0.09
C ARG A 156 -17.61 -36.30 -1.50
N GLU A 157 -18.64 -36.01 -2.29
CA GLU A 157 -18.47 -35.49 -3.66
C GLU A 157 -17.71 -34.16 -3.69
N LEU A 158 -17.97 -33.27 -2.73
CA LEU A 158 -17.25 -31.99 -2.61
C LEU A 158 -15.80 -32.19 -2.18
N VAL A 159 -15.54 -33.12 -1.25
CA VAL A 159 -14.19 -33.50 -0.85
C VAL A 159 -13.41 -34.03 -2.05
N ASP A 160 -13.97 -34.96 -2.83
CA ASP A 160 -13.31 -35.52 -4.01
C ASP A 160 -12.97 -34.43 -5.03
N LEU A 161 -13.90 -33.49 -5.27
CA LEU A 161 -13.69 -32.36 -6.17
C LEU A 161 -12.58 -31.42 -5.67
N PHE A 162 -12.64 -31.01 -4.40
CA PHE A 162 -11.67 -30.06 -3.85
C PHE A 162 -10.29 -30.69 -3.67
N GLN A 163 -10.22 -31.98 -3.32
CA GLN A 163 -8.98 -32.73 -3.31
C GLN A 163 -8.36 -32.79 -4.72
N GLY A 164 -9.16 -32.93 -5.77
CA GLY A 164 -8.70 -32.83 -7.16
C GLY A 164 -8.02 -31.48 -7.47
N PHE A 165 -8.50 -30.37 -6.90
CA PHE A 165 -7.82 -29.07 -7.02
C PHE A 165 -6.49 -29.05 -6.27
N GLU A 166 -6.44 -29.59 -5.04
CA GLU A 166 -5.20 -29.65 -4.26
C GLU A 166 -4.14 -30.51 -4.93
N ASP A 167 -4.54 -31.65 -5.50
CA ASP A 167 -3.63 -32.56 -6.20
C ASP A 167 -3.09 -31.91 -7.48
N ALA A 168 -3.95 -31.23 -8.25
CA ALA A 168 -3.55 -30.49 -9.44
C ALA A 168 -2.64 -29.30 -9.11
N LEU A 169 -2.92 -28.56 -8.01
CA LEU A 169 -2.05 -27.49 -7.52
C LEU A 169 -0.69 -28.04 -7.09
N ALA A 170 -0.66 -29.13 -6.31
CA ALA A 170 0.58 -29.75 -5.87
C ALA A 170 1.43 -30.24 -7.05
N ALA A 171 0.81 -30.92 -8.03
CA ALA A 171 1.50 -31.36 -9.25
C ALA A 171 2.02 -30.18 -10.08
N THR A 172 1.28 -29.07 -10.13
CA THR A 172 1.71 -27.84 -10.82
C THR A 172 2.87 -27.16 -10.09
N GLU A 173 2.83 -27.09 -8.75
CA GLU A 173 3.94 -26.57 -7.94
C GLU A 173 5.22 -27.39 -8.12
N GLU A 174 5.10 -28.73 -8.12
CA GLU A 174 6.22 -29.64 -8.38
C GLU A 174 6.76 -29.47 -9.81
N SER A 175 5.88 -29.38 -10.80
CA SER A 175 6.25 -29.15 -12.20
C SER A 175 6.96 -27.81 -12.38
N LEU A 176 6.49 -26.75 -11.73
CA LEU A 176 7.11 -25.42 -11.74
C LEU A 176 8.50 -25.47 -11.08
N ALA A 177 8.63 -26.11 -9.92
CA ALA A 177 9.92 -26.26 -9.24
C ALA A 177 10.93 -27.04 -10.10
N ALA A 178 10.49 -28.13 -10.73
CA ALA A 178 11.30 -28.90 -11.66
C ALA A 178 11.69 -28.09 -12.91
N ALA A 179 10.75 -27.32 -13.47
CA ALA A 179 10.99 -26.44 -14.61
C ALA A 179 12.03 -25.37 -14.28
N ILE A 180 11.93 -24.71 -13.12
CA ILE A 180 12.93 -23.73 -12.64
C ILE A 180 14.31 -24.39 -12.47
N ALA A 181 14.36 -25.61 -11.94
CA ALA A 181 15.63 -26.33 -11.78
C ALA A 181 16.27 -26.70 -13.13
N VAL A 182 15.45 -27.12 -14.10
CA VAL A 182 15.88 -27.41 -15.48
C VAL A 182 16.33 -26.13 -16.18
N GLU A 183 15.56 -25.05 -16.08
CA GLU A 183 15.90 -23.73 -16.61
C GLU A 183 17.28 -23.28 -16.13
N ARG A 184 17.50 -23.35 -14.80
CA ARG A 184 18.79 -22.98 -14.20
C ARG A 184 19.93 -23.85 -14.70
N SER A 185 19.68 -25.15 -14.87
CA SER A 185 20.69 -26.10 -15.37
C SER A 185 21.04 -25.82 -16.83
N ILE A 186 20.04 -25.61 -17.68
CA ILE A 186 20.22 -25.25 -19.10
C ILE A 186 20.94 -23.90 -19.21
N LEU A 187 20.53 -22.90 -18.42
CA LEU A 187 21.19 -21.60 -18.34
C LEU A 187 22.68 -21.75 -18.04
N PHE A 188 23.04 -22.57 -17.06
CA PHE A 188 24.43 -22.73 -16.67
C PHE A 188 25.25 -23.51 -17.70
N GLU A 189 24.68 -24.56 -18.29
CA GLU A 189 25.31 -25.38 -19.34
C GLU A 189 25.53 -24.60 -20.65
N LEU A 190 24.54 -23.82 -21.07
CA LEU A 190 24.62 -23.07 -22.33
C LEU A 190 25.53 -21.85 -22.23
N LEU A 191 25.71 -21.29 -21.03
CA LEU A 191 26.59 -20.14 -20.78
C LEU A 191 27.99 -20.53 -20.29
N GLU A 192 28.29 -21.82 -20.19
CA GLU A 192 29.62 -22.29 -19.84
C GLU A 192 30.60 -22.03 -21.00
N PRO A 193 31.77 -21.39 -20.76
CA PRO A 193 32.70 -21.06 -21.84
C PRO A 193 33.19 -22.30 -22.60
N ARG A 194 33.12 -22.25 -23.94
CA ARG A 194 33.55 -23.35 -24.84
C ARG A 194 34.78 -22.98 -25.66
N ILE A 195 35.44 -23.99 -26.22
CA ILE A 195 36.54 -23.77 -27.18
C ILE A 195 36.03 -22.92 -28.35
N GLY A 196 36.74 -21.82 -28.65
CA GLY A 196 36.36 -20.87 -29.70
C GLY A 196 35.56 -19.66 -29.21
N TRP A 197 35.10 -19.66 -27.96
CA TRP A 197 34.55 -18.46 -27.33
C TRP A 197 35.67 -17.46 -27.04
N LYS A 198 35.34 -16.18 -27.14
CA LYS A 198 36.27 -15.08 -26.86
C LYS A 198 36.01 -14.58 -25.45
N SER A 199 37.09 -14.35 -24.69
CA SER A 199 37.04 -13.62 -23.43
C SER A 199 37.32 -12.15 -23.70
N CYS A 200 36.45 -11.28 -23.22
CA CYS A 200 36.65 -9.84 -23.27
C CYS A 200 35.97 -9.15 -22.09
N ARG A 201 36.43 -7.93 -21.76
CA ARG A 201 35.80 -7.13 -20.71
C ARG A 201 34.46 -6.60 -21.19
N LEU A 202 33.49 -6.47 -20.29
CA LEU A 202 32.15 -5.97 -20.60
C LEU A 202 32.16 -4.60 -21.30
N ASP A 203 33.05 -3.70 -20.89
CA ASP A 203 33.19 -2.38 -21.51
C ASP A 203 33.74 -2.38 -22.94
N THR A 204 34.28 -3.50 -23.42
CA THR A 204 34.73 -3.63 -24.82
C THR A 204 33.60 -3.97 -25.79
N LEU A 205 32.47 -4.49 -25.31
CA LEU A 205 31.29 -4.84 -26.12
C LEU A 205 30.06 -3.98 -25.85
N ALA A 206 29.96 -3.39 -24.66
CA ALA A 206 28.79 -2.67 -24.21
C ALA A 206 29.16 -1.39 -23.46
N GLU A 207 28.36 -0.35 -23.65
CA GLU A 207 28.35 0.82 -22.80
C GLU A 207 27.69 0.48 -21.46
N VAL A 208 28.44 0.67 -20.36
CA VAL A 208 27.98 0.37 -18.99
C VAL A 208 27.84 1.67 -18.21
N ASN A 209 26.61 2.15 -18.11
CA ASN A 209 26.32 3.46 -17.52
C ASN A 209 25.46 3.35 -16.28
N GLY A 210 25.90 3.99 -15.19
CA GLY A 210 25.00 4.26 -14.07
C GLY A 210 23.91 5.23 -14.50
N GLY A 211 22.71 5.07 -13.93
CA GLY A 211 21.61 5.96 -14.21
C GLY A 211 21.83 7.36 -13.65
N ARG A 212 20.94 8.28 -14.04
CA ARG A 212 21.03 9.65 -13.59
C ARG A 212 20.71 9.73 -12.09
N GLN A 213 21.58 10.37 -11.32
CA GLN A 213 21.26 10.71 -9.94
C GLN A 213 20.14 11.75 -9.91
N ARG A 214 19.15 11.54 -9.04
CA ARG A 214 18.13 12.55 -8.82
C ARG A 214 18.81 13.84 -8.38
N ALA A 215 18.59 14.88 -9.17
CA ALA A 215 18.90 16.25 -8.84
C ALA A 215 17.57 17.01 -8.86
N PRO A 216 16.75 16.91 -7.78
CA PRO A 216 15.48 17.65 -7.63
C PRO A 216 15.65 19.16 -7.88
N SER A 217 16.90 19.56 -7.68
CA SER A 217 17.53 20.83 -7.87
C SER A 217 17.58 21.37 -9.28
N LYS A 218 17.49 20.51 -10.28
CA LYS A 218 17.42 20.89 -11.69
C LYS A 218 16.03 20.65 -12.29
N MET A 219 15.00 20.45 -11.45
CA MET A 219 13.63 20.29 -11.95
C MET A 219 13.09 21.63 -12.45
N THR A 220 12.93 21.74 -13.77
CA THR A 220 12.32 22.87 -14.46
C THR A 220 10.89 22.58 -14.91
N GLY A 221 10.47 21.30 -14.90
CA GLY A 221 9.18 20.80 -15.40
C GLY A 221 9.04 20.87 -16.92
N LEU A 222 10.03 21.44 -17.63
CA LEU A 222 10.03 21.59 -19.09
C LEU A 222 10.40 20.31 -19.82
N HIS A 223 11.11 19.40 -19.15
CA HIS A 223 11.60 18.17 -19.75
C HIS A 223 11.33 16.95 -18.86
N THR A 224 10.18 16.94 -18.18
CA THR A 224 9.72 15.82 -17.38
C THR A 224 9.70 14.52 -18.21
N THR A 225 10.24 13.45 -17.67
CA THR A 225 10.36 12.16 -18.35
C THR A 225 10.19 11.03 -17.34
N PRO A 226 9.38 10.00 -17.65
CA PRO A 226 9.26 8.83 -16.79
C PRO A 226 10.61 8.11 -16.66
N TYR A 227 10.90 7.59 -15.47
CA TYR A 227 12.15 6.87 -15.24
C TYR A 227 11.96 5.60 -14.42
N LEU A 228 12.78 4.59 -14.73
CA LEU A 228 12.86 3.34 -13.97
C LEU A 228 13.89 3.44 -12.83
N ARG A 229 13.56 2.81 -11.70
CA ARG A 229 14.41 2.67 -10.50
C ARG A 229 14.49 1.20 -10.07
N ALA A 230 15.30 0.91 -9.05
CA ALA A 230 15.43 -0.44 -8.50
C ALA A 230 14.09 -1.11 -8.11
N ALA A 231 13.07 -0.34 -7.70
CA ALA A 231 11.74 -0.87 -7.41
C ALA A 231 11.03 -1.45 -8.64
N ASN A 232 11.35 -0.96 -9.83
CA ASN A 232 10.73 -1.35 -11.10
C ASN A 232 11.42 -2.56 -11.76
N VAL A 233 12.60 -2.98 -11.32
CA VAL A 233 13.38 -4.03 -12.01
C VAL A 233 13.54 -5.23 -11.09
N LYS A 234 13.03 -6.37 -11.55
CA LYS A 234 13.25 -7.70 -10.96
C LYS A 234 13.92 -8.60 -12.01
N LEU A 235 14.36 -9.79 -11.62
CA LEU A 235 14.95 -10.73 -12.56
C LEU A 235 13.93 -11.06 -13.68
N GLY A 236 14.26 -10.69 -14.91
CA GLY A 236 13.45 -10.91 -16.10
C GLY A 236 12.15 -10.12 -16.20
N GLN A 237 11.90 -9.15 -15.30
CA GLN A 237 10.67 -8.37 -15.27
C GLN A 237 10.93 -6.89 -15.04
N ILE A 238 10.23 -6.05 -15.80
CA ILE A 238 10.17 -4.61 -15.59
C ILE A 238 8.72 -4.23 -15.25
N ASP A 239 8.53 -3.61 -14.11
CA ASP A 239 7.23 -3.16 -13.59
C ASP A 239 7.01 -1.67 -13.90
N PHE A 240 5.98 -1.39 -14.71
CA PHE A 240 5.59 -0.05 -15.12
C PHE A 240 4.38 0.50 -14.33
N SER A 241 3.87 -0.22 -13.32
CA SER A 241 2.70 0.20 -12.54
C SER A 241 3.00 1.38 -11.59
N ASP A 242 4.27 1.53 -11.19
CA ASP A 242 4.76 2.57 -10.29
C ASP A 242 6.00 3.26 -10.90
N VAL A 243 5.81 3.97 -12.01
CA VAL A 243 6.86 4.76 -12.67
C VAL A 243 6.77 6.21 -12.24
N LEU A 244 7.88 6.76 -11.75
CA LEU A 244 7.98 8.16 -11.35
C LEU A 244 8.58 9.00 -12.48
N GLU A 245 8.43 10.32 -12.41
CA GLU A 245 9.00 11.24 -13.39
C GLU A 245 10.12 12.11 -12.81
N MET A 246 11.09 12.50 -13.65
CA MET A 246 12.04 13.57 -13.34
C MET A 246 12.48 14.28 -14.62
N ASP A 247 13.02 15.49 -14.50
CA ASP A 247 13.52 16.21 -15.67
C ASP A 247 14.76 15.54 -16.26
N PHE A 248 14.79 15.46 -17.59
CA PHE A 248 15.96 15.14 -18.39
C PHE A 248 16.15 16.21 -19.45
N THR A 249 17.23 16.99 -19.39
CA THR A 249 17.52 17.94 -20.47
C THR A 249 17.59 17.20 -21.81
N PRO A 250 17.41 17.88 -22.96
CA PRO A 250 17.53 17.24 -24.26
C PRO A 250 18.84 16.44 -24.41
N GLU A 251 19.94 16.96 -23.86
CA GLU A 251 21.25 16.30 -23.83
C GLU A 251 21.27 15.06 -22.91
N GLU A 252 20.64 15.13 -21.74
CA GLU A 252 20.54 14.01 -20.81
C GLU A 252 19.60 12.91 -21.34
N ARG A 253 18.54 13.27 -22.06
CA ARG A 253 17.67 12.30 -22.74
C ARG A 253 18.44 11.51 -23.78
N LEU A 254 19.35 12.13 -24.54
CA LEU A 254 20.22 11.39 -25.48
C LEU A 254 21.04 10.31 -24.76
N LYS A 255 21.44 10.57 -23.51
CA LYS A 255 22.25 9.64 -22.72
C LYS A 255 21.42 8.57 -22.00
N TYR A 256 20.32 8.95 -21.36
CA TYR A 256 19.60 8.11 -20.41
C TYR A 256 18.31 7.49 -20.95
N THR A 257 17.84 7.86 -22.14
CA THR A 257 16.66 7.21 -22.73
C THR A 257 16.96 5.73 -22.98
N LEU A 258 16.04 4.90 -22.51
CA LEU A 258 16.02 3.47 -22.70
C LEU A 258 15.58 3.14 -24.13
N LEU A 259 16.32 2.23 -24.74
CA LEU A 259 16.06 1.71 -26.08
C LEU A 259 15.85 0.20 -25.99
N PRO A 260 15.06 -0.39 -26.90
CA PRO A 260 14.99 -1.84 -27.03
C PRO A 260 16.40 -2.44 -27.13
N GLY A 261 16.63 -3.53 -26.39
CA GLY A 261 17.95 -4.16 -26.25
C GLY A 261 18.78 -3.66 -25.06
N ASP A 262 18.37 -2.60 -24.37
CA ASP A 262 19.00 -2.17 -23.13
C ASP A 262 18.79 -3.18 -22.01
N ILE A 263 19.85 -3.51 -21.28
CA ILE A 263 19.78 -4.40 -20.12
C ILE A 263 19.92 -3.55 -18.86
N LEU A 264 18.94 -3.63 -17.97
CA LEU A 264 18.94 -2.92 -16.70
C LEU A 264 19.31 -3.86 -15.57
N LEU A 265 20.19 -3.42 -14.68
CA LEU A 265 20.60 -4.15 -13.48
C LEU A 265 20.36 -3.29 -12.25
N VAL A 266 19.88 -3.90 -11.17
CA VAL A 266 19.75 -3.23 -9.86
C VAL A 266 21.14 -2.93 -9.30
N GLU A 267 21.45 -1.64 -9.12
CA GLU A 267 22.73 -1.15 -8.60
C GLU A 267 22.82 -1.37 -7.09
N GLY A 268 21.81 -0.96 -6.33
CA GLY A 268 21.84 -0.97 -4.86
C GLY A 268 20.54 -1.43 -4.23
N ASN A 269 20.63 -2.31 -3.24
CA ASN A 269 19.47 -2.83 -2.48
C ASN A 269 19.87 -3.16 -1.03
N ALA A 270 18.90 -3.08 -0.10
CA ALA A 270 19.09 -3.47 1.30
C ALA A 270 19.29 -5.00 1.45
N SER A 271 18.66 -5.80 0.59
CA SER A 271 18.96 -7.23 0.46
C SER A 271 20.05 -7.43 -0.59
N ILE A 272 21.15 -8.05 -0.18
CA ILE A 272 22.26 -8.40 -1.08
C ILE A 272 21.81 -9.31 -2.23
N GLU A 273 20.79 -10.13 -2.00
CA GLU A 273 20.27 -11.09 -2.97
C GLU A 273 19.61 -10.40 -4.17
N ASN A 274 19.10 -9.18 -4.00
CA ASN A 274 18.46 -8.41 -5.08
C ASN A 274 19.46 -7.58 -5.89
N VAL A 275 20.72 -7.47 -5.45
CA VAL A 275 21.74 -6.66 -6.15
C VAL A 275 22.19 -7.38 -7.42
N GLY A 276 22.13 -6.68 -8.55
CA GLY A 276 22.43 -7.25 -9.87
C GLY A 276 21.26 -7.98 -10.53
N ALA A 277 20.08 -8.01 -9.92
CA ALA A 277 18.87 -8.50 -10.59
C ALA A 277 18.67 -7.71 -11.88
N CYS A 278 18.39 -8.40 -12.99
CA CYS A 278 18.42 -7.77 -14.31
C CYS A 278 17.23 -8.13 -15.20
N ALA A 279 16.87 -7.20 -16.07
CA ALA A 279 15.84 -7.36 -17.09
C ALA A 279 16.25 -6.65 -18.39
N ILE A 280 15.72 -7.11 -19.51
CA ILE A 280 15.95 -6.50 -20.83
C ILE A 280 14.75 -5.64 -21.22
N TYR A 281 15.02 -4.47 -21.80
CA TYR A 281 14.03 -3.56 -22.36
C TYR A 281 13.64 -4.02 -23.76
N THR A 282 12.36 -4.31 -24.00
CA THR A 282 11.88 -4.88 -25.27
C THR A 282 11.06 -3.88 -26.08
N GLU A 283 10.77 -4.20 -27.35
CA GLU A 283 10.07 -3.29 -28.27
C GLU A 283 8.62 -2.99 -27.89
N ASP A 284 7.97 -3.92 -27.19
CA ASP A 284 6.60 -3.81 -26.67
C ASP A 284 6.50 -2.93 -25.42
N MET A 285 7.64 -2.57 -24.80
CA MET A 285 7.65 -1.71 -23.64
C MET A 285 7.44 -0.22 -23.99
N PRO A 286 6.88 0.58 -23.06
CA PRO A 286 6.64 2.01 -23.27
C PRO A 286 7.87 2.77 -23.79
N LYS A 287 7.70 3.74 -24.69
CA LYS A 287 8.85 4.53 -25.18
C LYS A 287 9.16 5.70 -24.24
N ASN A 288 10.30 6.36 -24.46
CA ASN A 288 10.71 7.59 -23.77
C ASN A 288 10.91 7.45 -22.24
N HIS A 289 11.24 6.26 -21.76
CA HIS A 289 11.61 6.08 -20.36
C HIS A 289 13.11 6.29 -20.20
N CYS A 290 13.51 6.95 -19.11
CA CYS A 290 14.91 7.03 -18.70
C CYS A 290 15.15 6.13 -17.48
N PHE A 291 16.35 6.18 -16.90
CA PHE A 291 16.67 5.39 -15.71
C PHE A 291 17.49 6.18 -14.69
N GLN A 292 17.26 5.88 -13.41
CA GLN A 292 17.87 6.54 -12.26
C GLN A 292 19.09 5.75 -11.75
N ASN A 293 19.95 6.40 -10.96
CA ASN A 293 21.22 5.84 -10.48
C ASN A 293 21.10 4.56 -9.63
N THR A 294 19.89 4.16 -9.19
CA THR A 294 19.67 2.85 -8.56
C THR A 294 19.68 1.70 -9.57
N LEU A 295 19.80 2.01 -10.87
CA LEU A 295 19.97 1.07 -11.96
C LEU A 295 21.28 1.35 -12.70
N ILE A 296 21.84 0.28 -13.27
CA ILE A 296 22.90 0.33 -14.28
C ILE A 296 22.29 -0.13 -15.60
N ARG A 297 22.57 0.60 -16.68
CA ARG A 297 22.26 0.18 -18.05
C ARG A 297 23.51 -0.42 -18.69
N VAL A 298 23.33 -1.56 -19.35
CA VAL A 298 24.29 -2.16 -20.27
C VAL A 298 23.68 -2.13 -21.66
N ARG A 299 24.31 -1.41 -22.60
CA ARG A 299 23.87 -1.28 -24.00
C ARG A 299 24.95 -1.77 -24.94
N ILE A 300 24.64 -2.71 -25.83
CA ILE A 300 25.61 -3.23 -26.79
C ILE A 300 26.05 -2.14 -27.78
N LEU A 301 27.36 -2.09 -28.07
CA LEU A 301 27.94 -1.10 -29.00
C LEU A 301 27.80 -1.49 -30.47
N ASN A 302 27.75 -2.80 -30.77
CA ASN A 302 27.62 -3.31 -32.13
C ASN A 302 26.73 -4.55 -32.19
N GLU A 303 25.45 -4.33 -32.47
CA GLU A 303 24.43 -5.37 -32.60
C GLU A 303 24.65 -6.32 -33.78
N ASN A 304 25.54 -5.99 -34.73
CA ASN A 304 25.91 -6.93 -35.81
C ASN A 304 26.89 -8.01 -35.33
N LEU A 305 27.54 -7.80 -34.19
CA LEU A 305 28.55 -8.70 -33.63
C LEU A 305 28.08 -9.36 -32.32
N PHE A 306 27.23 -8.68 -31.56
CA PHE A 306 26.82 -9.11 -30.24
C PHE A 306 25.30 -9.04 -30.06
N SER A 307 24.71 -10.10 -29.50
CA SER A 307 23.28 -10.20 -29.25
C SER A 307 22.92 -9.65 -27.85
N PRO A 308 21.99 -8.68 -27.74
CA PRO A 308 21.56 -8.15 -26.43
C PRO A 308 20.83 -9.21 -25.61
N ASN A 309 20.07 -10.09 -26.27
CA ASN A 309 19.38 -11.20 -25.62
C ASN A 309 20.38 -12.19 -25.00
N PHE A 310 21.45 -12.54 -25.72
CA PHE A 310 22.51 -13.40 -25.17
C PHE A 310 23.17 -12.74 -23.96
N LEU A 311 23.53 -11.46 -24.06
CA LEU A 311 24.17 -10.74 -22.96
C LEU A 311 23.26 -10.63 -21.74
N TYR A 312 21.96 -10.42 -21.92
CA TYR A 312 20.96 -10.45 -20.86
C TYR A 312 20.98 -11.79 -20.12
N HIS A 313 20.91 -12.90 -20.85
CA HIS A 313 20.97 -14.23 -20.23
C HIS A 313 22.30 -14.49 -19.54
N TYR A 314 23.41 -14.03 -20.12
CA TYR A 314 24.73 -14.14 -19.50
C TYR A 314 24.80 -13.40 -18.15
N LEU A 315 24.33 -12.15 -18.11
CA LEU A 315 24.28 -11.35 -16.88
C LEU A 315 23.30 -11.95 -15.84
N SER A 316 22.16 -12.46 -16.29
CA SER A 316 21.22 -13.23 -15.46
C SER A 316 21.87 -14.47 -14.85
N GLY A 317 22.68 -15.19 -15.64
CA GLY A 317 23.48 -16.32 -15.16
C GLY A 317 24.49 -15.93 -14.08
N LEU A 318 25.19 -14.80 -14.26
CA LEU A 318 26.11 -14.27 -13.24
C LEU A 318 25.37 -13.88 -11.95
N TYR A 319 24.20 -13.26 -12.07
CA TYR A 319 23.33 -12.95 -10.94
C TYR A 319 22.92 -14.21 -10.18
N GLN A 320 22.38 -15.22 -10.88
CA GLN A 320 21.91 -16.48 -10.29
C GLN A 320 23.02 -17.36 -9.71
N LYS A 321 24.28 -17.17 -10.13
CA LYS A 321 25.48 -17.78 -9.51
C LYS A 321 25.99 -17.00 -8.29
N GLY A 322 25.38 -15.85 -7.97
CA GLY A 322 25.80 -14.95 -6.91
C GLY A 322 27.10 -14.21 -7.20
N ILE A 323 27.56 -14.20 -8.46
CA ILE A 323 28.80 -13.52 -8.86
C ILE A 323 28.62 -12.01 -8.76
N LEU A 324 27.49 -11.47 -9.24
CA LEU A 324 27.21 -10.03 -9.17
C LEU A 324 27.07 -9.54 -7.71
N ALA A 325 26.45 -10.36 -6.85
CA ALA A 325 26.37 -10.06 -5.41
C ALA A 325 27.75 -10.00 -4.75
N LYS A 326 28.68 -10.90 -5.11
CA LYS A 326 30.08 -10.86 -4.60
C LYS A 326 30.86 -9.64 -5.08
N LEU A 327 30.50 -9.09 -6.23
CA LEU A 327 31.09 -7.85 -6.74
C LEU A 327 30.56 -6.61 -6.02
N ALA A 328 29.46 -6.71 -5.27
CA ALA A 328 28.84 -5.60 -4.56
C ALA A 328 29.54 -5.28 -3.23
N ASN A 329 29.70 -3.98 -2.92
CA ASN A 329 30.38 -3.51 -1.70
C ASN A 329 29.42 -2.67 -0.84
N GLY A 330 29.73 -2.52 0.45
CA GLY A 330 28.94 -1.73 1.42
C GLY A 330 28.61 -2.50 2.70
N THR A 331 28.29 -1.79 3.79
CA THR A 331 27.98 -2.39 5.10
C THR A 331 26.47 -2.56 5.31
N SER A 332 25.69 -1.51 5.10
CA SER A 332 24.21 -1.49 5.27
C SER A 332 23.45 -1.66 3.95
N ILE A 333 23.89 -1.00 2.88
CA ILE A 333 23.36 -1.17 1.52
C ILE A 333 24.50 -1.64 0.62
N LYS A 334 24.25 -2.71 -0.12
CA LYS A 334 25.24 -3.30 -1.03
C LYS A 334 25.04 -2.68 -2.41
N HIS A 335 26.11 -2.16 -2.99
CA HIS A 335 26.10 -1.50 -4.31
C HIS A 335 27.04 -2.19 -5.29
N LEU A 336 26.51 -2.53 -6.47
CA LEU A 336 27.23 -2.95 -7.66
C LEU A 336 27.57 -1.70 -8.49
N GLY A 337 28.78 -1.18 -8.39
CA GLY A 337 29.15 0.04 -9.15
C GLY A 337 29.33 -0.23 -10.64
N SER A 338 28.88 0.68 -11.51
CA SER A 338 28.99 0.54 -12.97
C SER A 338 30.42 0.30 -13.46
N THR A 339 31.41 0.99 -12.86
CA THR A 339 32.83 0.80 -13.19
C THR A 339 33.32 -0.61 -12.87
N ARG A 340 32.83 -1.23 -11.79
CA ARG A 340 33.17 -2.61 -11.43
C ARG A 340 32.50 -3.61 -12.37
N LEU A 341 31.24 -3.36 -12.71
CA LEU A 341 30.51 -4.19 -13.69
C LEU A 341 31.18 -4.12 -15.08
N ALA A 342 31.63 -2.93 -15.49
CA ALA A 342 32.33 -2.69 -16.75
C ALA A 342 33.62 -3.51 -16.91
N THR A 343 34.32 -3.80 -15.80
CA THR A 343 35.55 -4.60 -15.81
C THR A 343 35.32 -6.11 -15.71
N VAL A 344 34.08 -6.59 -15.65
CA VAL A 344 33.78 -8.02 -15.60
C VAL A 344 34.18 -8.67 -16.92
N ASP A 345 34.97 -9.74 -16.84
CA ASP A 345 35.28 -10.56 -18.00
C ASP A 345 34.07 -11.41 -18.38
N ILE A 346 33.66 -11.30 -19.64
CA ILE A 346 32.59 -12.11 -20.22
C ILE A 346 33.14 -13.02 -21.30
N HIS A 347 32.59 -14.23 -21.35
CA HIS A 347 32.91 -15.22 -22.37
C HIS A 347 31.75 -15.30 -23.33
N ILE A 348 32.02 -15.08 -24.61
CA ILE A 348 30.98 -15.00 -25.63
C ILE A 348 31.33 -15.83 -26.87
N PRO A 349 30.34 -16.48 -27.50
CA PRO A 349 30.53 -17.10 -28.80
C PRO A 349 31.01 -16.07 -29.84
N ALA A 350 31.96 -16.47 -30.68
CA ALA A 350 32.48 -15.58 -31.73
C ALA A 350 31.45 -15.29 -32.84
N SER A 351 30.43 -16.14 -32.98
CA SER A 351 29.36 -16.02 -33.98
C SER A 351 28.10 -15.44 -33.36
N ILE A 352 27.58 -14.35 -33.92
CA ILE A 352 26.29 -13.79 -33.49
C ILE A 352 25.14 -14.78 -33.66
N LYS A 353 25.18 -15.63 -34.69
CA LYS A 353 24.17 -16.68 -34.90
C LYS A 353 24.14 -17.70 -33.76
N GLU A 354 25.31 -18.01 -33.18
CA GLU A 354 25.40 -18.91 -32.04
C GLU A 354 24.88 -18.22 -30.77
N GLN A 355 25.20 -16.93 -30.58
CA GLN A 355 24.66 -16.12 -29.48
C GLN A 355 23.12 -16.07 -29.52
N GLU A 356 22.53 -15.77 -30.68
CA GLU A 356 21.08 -15.75 -30.88
C GLU A 356 20.44 -17.12 -30.70
N LEU A 357 21.08 -18.19 -31.19
CA LEU A 357 20.59 -19.56 -30.97
C LEU A 357 20.51 -19.90 -29.48
N ILE A 358 21.58 -19.61 -28.72
CA ILE A 358 21.60 -19.82 -27.28
C ILE A 358 20.52 -18.98 -26.59
N ALA A 359 20.41 -17.69 -26.94
CA ALA A 359 19.43 -16.79 -26.36
C ALA A 359 18.00 -17.26 -26.61
N ASN A 360 17.68 -17.71 -27.83
CA ASN A 360 16.35 -18.21 -28.18
C ASN A 360 15.98 -19.48 -27.40
N VAL A 361 16.93 -20.43 -27.27
CA VAL A 361 16.72 -21.64 -26.46
C VAL A 361 16.41 -21.27 -25.00
N LEU A 362 17.17 -20.33 -24.43
CA LEU A 362 16.94 -19.88 -23.05
C LEU A 362 15.60 -19.14 -22.89
N ALA A 363 15.25 -18.27 -23.84
CA ALA A 363 13.96 -17.58 -23.85
C ALA A 363 12.79 -18.56 -23.91
N ASP A 364 12.89 -19.62 -24.72
CA ASP A 364 11.84 -20.65 -24.83
C ASP A 364 11.69 -21.45 -23.53
N VAL A 365 12.79 -21.77 -22.85
CA VAL A 365 12.74 -22.46 -21.55
C VAL A 365 12.10 -21.57 -20.49
N ILE A 366 12.48 -20.29 -20.40
CA ILE A 366 11.89 -19.33 -19.46
C ILE A 366 10.39 -19.16 -19.71
N ARG A 367 9.97 -19.10 -20.97
CA ARG A 367 8.55 -18.99 -21.35
C ARG A 367 7.72 -20.18 -20.87
N GLN A 368 8.30 -21.39 -20.89
CA GLN A 368 7.64 -22.57 -20.33
C GLN A 368 7.47 -22.45 -18.82
N THR A 369 8.50 -22.01 -18.10
CA THR A 369 8.42 -21.75 -16.65
C THR A 369 7.32 -20.74 -16.32
N GLN A 370 7.24 -19.63 -17.07
CA GLN A 370 6.19 -18.60 -16.89
C GLN A 370 4.77 -19.14 -17.16
N THR A 371 4.64 -20.10 -18.08
CA THR A 371 3.37 -20.76 -18.38
C THR A 371 2.89 -21.60 -17.19
N PHE A 372 3.80 -22.34 -16.54
CA PHE A 372 3.48 -23.09 -15.33
C PHE A 372 3.05 -22.18 -14.16
N ASP A 373 3.74 -21.05 -13.96
CA ASP A 373 3.40 -20.09 -12.91
C ASP A 373 2.03 -19.42 -13.15
N SER A 374 1.75 -19.09 -14.42
CA SER A 374 0.43 -18.58 -14.83
C SER A 374 -0.65 -19.63 -14.59
N HIS A 375 -0.43 -20.89 -14.96
CA HIS A 375 -1.38 -21.98 -14.74
C HIS A 375 -1.68 -22.15 -13.24
N LYS A 376 -0.64 -22.11 -12.39
CA LYS A 376 -0.81 -22.15 -10.93
C LYS A 376 -1.76 -21.04 -10.45
N SER A 377 -1.50 -19.79 -10.82
CA SER A 377 -2.31 -18.63 -10.40
C SER A 377 -3.79 -18.73 -10.84
N HIS A 378 -4.03 -19.24 -12.05
CA HIS A 378 -5.39 -19.51 -12.54
C HIS A 378 -6.08 -20.60 -11.74
N LEU A 379 -5.36 -21.68 -11.42
CA LEU A 379 -5.89 -22.81 -10.67
C LEU A 379 -6.24 -22.44 -9.22
N GLU A 380 -5.42 -21.59 -8.57
CA GLU A 380 -5.71 -21.02 -7.25
C GLU A 380 -6.97 -20.15 -7.26
N SER A 381 -7.11 -19.30 -8.29
CA SER A 381 -8.30 -18.45 -8.47
C SER A 381 -9.56 -19.26 -8.71
N LEU A 382 -9.48 -20.29 -9.58
CA LEU A 382 -10.59 -21.19 -9.88
C LEU A 382 -11.00 -22.02 -8.66
N LYS A 383 -10.04 -22.53 -7.88
CA LYS A 383 -10.30 -23.22 -6.61
C LYS A 383 -11.05 -22.29 -5.65
N SER A 384 -10.55 -21.08 -5.43
CA SER A 384 -11.16 -20.11 -4.50
C SER A 384 -12.60 -19.78 -4.89
N HIS A 385 -12.85 -19.51 -6.17
CA HIS A 385 -14.20 -19.25 -6.68
C HIS A 385 -15.12 -20.47 -6.49
N THR A 386 -14.67 -21.66 -6.92
CA THR A 386 -15.46 -22.89 -6.84
C THR A 386 -15.79 -23.28 -5.40
N LEU A 387 -14.82 -23.14 -4.50
CA LEU A 387 -14.97 -23.39 -3.07
C LEU A 387 -16.11 -22.55 -2.48
N ASN A 388 -16.07 -21.24 -2.69
CA ASN A 388 -17.06 -20.31 -2.17
C ASN A 388 -18.46 -20.55 -2.76
N THR A 389 -18.55 -20.80 -4.07
CA THR A 389 -19.84 -21.02 -4.75
C THR A 389 -20.50 -22.36 -4.40
N LEU A 390 -19.73 -23.42 -4.22
CA LEU A 390 -20.31 -24.74 -3.91
C LEU A 390 -20.70 -24.86 -2.45
N LEU A 391 -19.90 -24.31 -1.53
CA LEU A 391 -20.22 -24.35 -0.09
C LEU A 391 -21.29 -23.35 0.34
N SER A 392 -21.64 -22.37 -0.51
CA SER A 392 -22.83 -21.52 -0.28
C SER A 392 -24.15 -22.27 -0.53
N GLY A 393 -24.11 -23.38 -1.29
CA GLY A 393 -25.30 -24.15 -1.69
C GLY A 393 -26.05 -23.57 -2.90
N GLU A 394 -25.71 -22.37 -3.38
CA GLU A 394 -26.40 -21.66 -4.47
C GLU A 394 -26.49 -22.48 -5.77
N ARG A 395 -25.45 -23.23 -6.12
CA ARG A 395 -25.43 -24.03 -7.35
C ARG A 395 -26.31 -25.28 -7.28
N ASP A 396 -26.39 -25.92 -6.12
CA ASP A 396 -27.22 -27.13 -5.94
C ASP A 396 -28.71 -26.77 -5.92
N LEU A 397 -29.06 -25.55 -5.50
CA LEU A 397 -30.38 -24.96 -5.67
C LEU A 397 -30.78 -24.83 -7.14
N LEU A 398 -29.88 -24.37 -7.99
CA LEU A 398 -30.11 -24.19 -9.43
C LEU A 398 -30.26 -25.54 -10.17
N ARG A 399 -29.63 -26.62 -9.70
CA ARG A 399 -29.79 -27.97 -10.29
C ARG A 399 -31.17 -28.59 -10.08
N HIS A 400 -31.88 -28.21 -9.01
CA HIS A 400 -33.20 -28.74 -8.68
C HIS A 400 -34.37 -27.92 -9.25
N GLN A 401 -34.09 -26.76 -9.87
CA GLN A 401 -35.09 -26.00 -10.61
C GLN A 401 -35.08 -26.47 -12.07
N THR A 402 -36.12 -27.19 -12.51
CA THR A 402 -36.35 -27.51 -13.92
C THR A 402 -36.40 -26.22 -14.75
N LEU A 403 -35.40 -26.01 -15.60
CA LEU A 403 -35.39 -24.92 -16.59
C LEU A 403 -35.98 -25.40 -17.93
N PRO A 404 -36.81 -24.59 -18.63
CA PRO A 404 -37.14 -24.80 -20.03
C PRO A 404 -35.92 -24.59 -20.93
N ALA A 405 -35.97 -25.19 -22.11
CA ALA A 405 -34.88 -25.28 -23.08
C ALA A 405 -34.34 -23.92 -23.60
N ALA A 406 -33.01 -23.91 -23.75
CA ALA A 406 -32.16 -23.18 -24.69
C ALA A 406 -32.42 -21.68 -24.95
N LEU A 407 -31.45 -20.85 -24.56
CA LEU A 407 -31.15 -19.53 -25.15
C LEU A 407 -29.62 -19.35 -25.29
N PRO A 408 -29.17 -18.47 -26.21
CA PRO A 408 -27.93 -18.64 -26.98
C PRO A 408 -26.68 -18.10 -26.27
N GLU A 409 -25.52 -18.49 -26.81
CA GLU A 409 -24.18 -18.14 -26.30
C GLU A 409 -23.94 -16.63 -26.16
N PRO A 410 -23.10 -16.21 -25.17
CA PRO A 410 -22.78 -14.81 -24.94
C PRO A 410 -21.82 -14.26 -26.01
N PRO A 411 -21.83 -12.94 -26.28
CA PRO A 411 -20.84 -12.31 -27.15
C PRO A 411 -19.47 -12.28 -26.44
N PRO A 412 -18.37 -12.11 -27.19
CA PRO A 412 -17.02 -12.12 -26.62
C PRO A 412 -16.82 -10.93 -25.68
N THR A 413 -16.22 -11.21 -24.53
CA THR A 413 -15.73 -10.24 -23.54
C THR A 413 -14.74 -9.26 -24.17
N THR A 414 -15.10 -7.99 -24.17
CA THR A 414 -14.15 -6.87 -24.28
C THR A 414 -13.43 -6.69 -22.95
N SER A 415 -12.10 -6.66 -23.02
CA SER A 415 -11.17 -6.35 -21.94
C SER A 415 -11.45 -4.99 -21.31
N GLU A 416 -11.73 -4.94 -20.01
CA GLU A 416 -11.73 -3.71 -19.23
C GLU A 416 -10.30 -3.32 -18.82
N GLU A 417 -9.99 -2.03 -18.99
CA GLU A 417 -8.71 -1.39 -18.68
C GLU A 417 -8.44 -1.26 -17.17
N PRO A 418 -7.18 -1.25 -16.72
CA PRO A 418 -6.82 -0.96 -15.33
C PRO A 418 -6.94 0.54 -15.01
N HIS A 419 -7.53 0.86 -13.86
CA HIS A 419 -7.57 2.22 -13.30
C HIS A 419 -6.18 2.65 -12.74
N PRO A 420 -5.81 3.95 -12.83
CA PRO A 420 -4.48 4.42 -12.50
C PRO A 420 -4.21 4.46 -10.99
N MET A 421 -3.03 3.98 -10.61
CA MET A 421 -2.44 4.03 -9.27
C MET A 421 -1.76 5.40 -9.06
N GLU A 422 -1.93 6.01 -7.88
CA GLU A 422 -1.48 7.39 -7.60
C GLU A 422 0.03 7.53 -7.32
N GLU A 423 0.64 8.62 -7.81
CA GLU A 423 2.03 9.03 -7.59
C GLU A 423 2.38 9.24 -6.10
N ILE A 424 3.46 8.63 -5.64
CA ILE A 424 4.06 8.89 -4.32
C ILE A 424 5.13 10.00 -4.46
N GLU A 425 4.79 11.22 -4.05
CA GLU A 425 5.67 12.40 -4.13
C GLU A 425 6.71 12.45 -2.99
N GLN A 426 7.96 12.83 -3.33
CA GLN A 426 9.09 12.86 -2.38
C GLN A 426 9.30 14.23 -1.75
N VAL A 427 8.95 14.35 -0.47
CA VAL A 427 9.34 15.42 0.46
C VAL A 427 10.41 14.86 1.42
N GLU A 428 11.50 15.59 1.69
CA GLU A 428 12.60 15.11 2.55
C GLU A 428 12.37 15.51 4.02
N GLY A 429 12.84 14.70 4.97
CA GLY A 429 12.72 15.01 6.39
C GLY A 429 11.30 14.82 6.95
N LEU A 430 10.50 13.97 6.30
CA LEU A 430 9.31 13.38 6.87
C LEU A 430 9.59 11.90 7.14
N ASP A 431 9.34 11.46 8.37
CA ASP A 431 9.35 10.04 8.67
C ASP A 431 8.16 9.35 8.00
N ILE A 432 8.39 8.19 7.39
CA ILE A 432 7.32 7.21 7.18
C ILE A 432 6.82 6.88 8.58
N PRO A 433 5.49 6.89 8.85
CA PRO A 433 4.98 6.58 10.17
C PRO A 433 5.65 5.30 10.68
N LYS A 434 6.33 5.38 11.82
CA LYS A 434 6.71 4.15 12.51
C LYS A 434 5.40 3.42 12.75
N ASP A 435 5.38 2.13 12.44
CA ASP A 435 4.33 1.18 12.80
C ASP A 435 4.31 0.94 14.33
N ASP A 436 4.52 2.02 15.08
CA ASP A 436 4.60 2.07 16.52
C ASP A 436 3.24 2.57 16.96
N LEU A 437 2.43 1.69 17.52
CA LEU A 437 1.22 2.15 18.14
C LEU A 437 1.59 2.81 19.44
N GLY A 438 1.20 4.08 19.55
CA GLY A 438 0.94 4.62 20.87
C GLY A 438 0.01 3.65 21.59
N GLU A 439 0.39 3.28 22.82
CA GLU A 439 -0.43 2.50 23.73
C GLU A 439 -1.67 3.32 24.13
N TYR A 440 -2.69 3.34 23.27
CA TYR A 440 -4.02 3.76 23.70
C TYR A 440 -4.74 2.56 24.34
N PRO A 441 -5.41 2.74 25.49
CA PRO A 441 -6.16 1.68 26.13
C PRO A 441 -7.16 1.05 25.15
N ILE A 442 -7.26 -0.29 25.15
CA ILE A 442 -8.12 -1.06 24.22
C ILE A 442 -9.58 -0.57 24.23
N ASP A 443 -10.02 0.03 25.33
CA ASP A 443 -11.39 0.50 25.56
C ASP A 443 -11.66 1.94 25.05
N SER A 444 -10.69 2.61 24.41
CA SER A 444 -10.85 4.00 23.94
C SER A 444 -11.48 4.14 22.54
N LEU A 445 -11.82 3.03 21.88
CA LEU A 445 -12.39 2.99 20.52
C LEU A 445 -13.92 2.82 20.58
N LEU A 446 -14.64 3.93 20.65
CA LEU A 446 -16.11 3.98 20.60
C LEU A 446 -16.58 4.13 19.15
N ILE A 447 -16.70 3.01 18.42
CA ILE A 447 -17.39 2.98 17.12
C ILE A 447 -18.80 2.43 17.35
N ARG A 448 -19.82 3.25 17.12
CA ARG A 448 -21.22 2.82 17.23
C ARG A 448 -21.75 2.41 15.87
N THR A 449 -22.56 1.35 15.84
CA THR A 449 -23.27 0.93 14.63
C THR A 449 -24.65 1.55 14.64
N GLU A 450 -24.98 2.27 13.57
CA GLU A 450 -26.29 2.86 13.35
C GLU A 450 -26.88 2.33 12.04
N GLN A 451 -28.21 2.23 11.98
CA GLN A 451 -28.95 1.98 10.76
C GLN A 451 -29.82 3.19 10.47
N ARG A 452 -29.72 3.73 9.26
CA ARG A 452 -30.52 4.88 8.81
C ARG A 452 -31.04 4.62 7.41
N THR A 453 -32.27 5.04 7.12
CA THR A 453 -32.81 4.98 5.77
C THR A 453 -32.17 6.03 4.87
N ILE A 454 -32.17 5.80 3.55
CA ILE A 454 -31.74 6.82 2.59
C ILE A 454 -32.47 8.13 2.85
N PHE A 455 -33.78 8.09 3.08
CA PHE A 455 -34.58 9.28 3.36
C PHE A 455 -34.10 10.08 4.58
N ASP A 456 -33.83 9.45 5.73
CA ASP A 456 -33.36 10.18 6.91
C ASP A 456 -31.99 10.82 6.67
N VAL A 457 -31.11 10.13 5.95
CA VAL A 457 -29.77 10.64 5.62
C VAL A 457 -29.87 11.84 4.69
N LEU A 458 -30.70 11.78 3.64
CA LEU A 458 -30.93 12.89 2.71
C LEU A 458 -31.57 14.09 3.42
N ARG A 459 -32.53 13.86 4.32
CA ARG A 459 -33.13 14.93 5.15
C ARG A 459 -32.08 15.64 6.01
N ARG A 460 -31.13 14.89 6.58
CA ARG A 460 -30.05 15.44 7.43
C ARG A 460 -28.96 16.12 6.62
N ILE A 461 -28.67 15.65 5.40
CA ILE A 461 -27.84 16.36 4.43
C ILE A 461 -28.43 17.75 4.14
N LYS A 462 -29.73 17.82 3.83
CA LYS A 462 -30.43 19.10 3.59
C LYS A 462 -30.42 20.03 4.80
N ALA A 463 -30.33 19.48 6.00
CA ALA A 463 -30.26 20.23 7.26
C ALA A 463 -28.82 20.59 7.69
N ASP A 464 -27.82 20.42 6.81
CA ASP A 464 -26.40 20.69 7.08
C ASP A 464 -25.81 19.89 8.27
N GLN A 465 -26.38 18.71 8.55
CA GLN A 465 -25.90 17.78 9.57
C GLN A 465 -24.87 16.78 9.03
N TYR A 466 -24.85 16.55 7.71
CA TYR A 466 -23.85 15.73 7.02
C TYR A 466 -23.01 16.63 6.13
N ILE A 467 -21.71 16.65 6.38
CA ILE A 467 -20.76 17.42 5.57
C ILE A 467 -20.37 16.55 4.36
N LEU A 468 -21.11 16.71 3.25
CA LEU A 468 -20.86 15.98 2.01
C LEU A 468 -19.72 16.55 1.17
N ASN A 469 -19.39 17.84 1.34
CA ASN A 469 -18.29 18.43 0.58
C ASN A 469 -17.30 19.12 1.52
N PRO A 470 -16.46 18.33 2.18
CA PRO A 470 -15.36 18.91 2.88
C PRO A 470 -14.31 19.41 1.86
N ASP A 471 -13.69 20.58 2.09
CA ASP A 471 -12.68 21.25 1.22
C ASP A 471 -11.47 20.39 0.75
N PHE A 472 -11.37 19.12 1.16
CA PHE A 472 -10.28 18.19 0.90
C PHE A 472 -10.64 16.94 0.09
N GLN A 473 -11.93 16.69 -0.21
CA GLN A 473 -12.37 15.53 -0.98
C GLN A 473 -12.58 15.91 -2.45
N ARG A 474 -12.24 14.99 -3.37
CA ARG A 474 -12.27 15.21 -4.83
C ARG A 474 -13.64 15.73 -5.29
N ASP A 475 -13.64 16.50 -6.39
CA ASP A 475 -14.83 16.68 -7.23
C ASP A 475 -15.52 15.32 -7.44
N PHE A 476 -16.85 15.29 -7.52
CA PHE A 476 -17.59 14.05 -7.72
C PHE A 476 -17.11 13.30 -8.99
N VAL A 477 -16.46 12.13 -8.83
CA VAL A 477 -15.75 11.42 -9.92
C VAL A 477 -16.54 10.24 -10.50
N TRP A 478 -17.66 9.83 -9.89
CA TRP A 478 -18.36 8.63 -10.35
C TRP A 478 -19.03 8.83 -11.73
N PRO A 479 -18.68 8.01 -12.74
CA PRO A 479 -19.37 8.05 -14.03
C PRO A 479 -20.85 7.69 -13.87
N GLN A 480 -21.72 8.24 -14.71
CA GLN A 480 -23.17 8.07 -14.60
C GLN A 480 -23.59 6.61 -14.60
N GLU A 481 -22.91 5.74 -15.35
CA GLU A 481 -23.18 4.30 -15.37
C GLU A 481 -23.06 3.66 -13.96
N LYS A 482 -22.00 4.00 -13.23
CA LYS A 482 -21.76 3.50 -11.86
C LYS A 482 -22.81 4.02 -10.89
N GLN A 483 -23.27 5.26 -11.08
CA GLN A 483 -24.37 5.84 -10.31
C GLN A 483 -25.67 5.08 -10.55
N VAL A 484 -26.00 4.79 -11.81
CA VAL A 484 -27.20 4.04 -12.16
C VAL A 484 -27.18 2.63 -11.57
N ARG A 485 -26.05 1.91 -11.63
CA ARG A 485 -25.91 0.58 -11.01
C ARG A 485 -26.13 0.60 -9.49
N LEU A 486 -25.72 1.67 -8.80
CA LEU A 486 -25.99 1.83 -7.37
C LEU A 486 -27.50 2.01 -7.09
N ILE A 487 -28.19 2.83 -7.89
CA ILE A 487 -29.64 3.01 -7.76
C ILE A 487 -30.38 1.72 -8.13
N GLU A 488 -29.94 0.99 -9.15
CA GLU A 488 -30.50 -0.32 -9.47
C GLU A 488 -30.37 -1.29 -8.30
N SER A 489 -29.21 -1.31 -7.64
CA SER A 489 -28.97 -2.15 -6.45
C SER A 489 -29.96 -1.86 -5.32
N THR A 490 -30.31 -0.60 -5.06
CA THR A 490 -31.30 -0.25 -4.03
C THR A 490 -32.72 -0.68 -4.43
N LEU A 491 -33.10 -0.49 -5.70
CA LEU A 491 -34.40 -0.90 -6.23
C LEU A 491 -34.57 -2.43 -6.24
N MET A 492 -33.46 -3.17 -6.43
CA MET A 492 -33.38 -4.63 -6.38
C MET A 492 -33.22 -5.19 -4.96
N ARG A 493 -33.04 -4.34 -3.95
CA ARG A 493 -32.77 -4.72 -2.54
C ARG A 493 -31.49 -5.53 -2.36
N ILE A 494 -30.49 -5.26 -3.20
CA ILE A 494 -29.14 -5.80 -3.03
C ILE A 494 -28.50 -5.08 -1.84
N PRO A 495 -27.94 -5.80 -0.85
CA PRO A 495 -27.25 -5.18 0.28
C PRO A 495 -26.12 -4.27 -0.19
N LEU A 496 -26.09 -3.05 0.34
CA LEU A 496 -25.03 -2.09 0.05
C LEU A 496 -23.84 -2.27 1.01
N PRO A 497 -22.61 -1.95 0.58
CA PRO A 497 -21.49 -1.89 1.49
C PRO A 497 -21.73 -0.87 2.61
N VAL A 498 -21.13 -1.13 3.78
CA VAL A 498 -21.24 -0.27 4.97
C VAL A 498 -20.67 1.13 4.72
N PHE A 499 -21.19 2.11 5.46
CA PHE A 499 -20.70 3.48 5.47
C PHE A 499 -19.90 3.72 6.73
N TYR A 500 -18.80 4.46 6.60
CA TYR A 500 -18.02 4.88 7.75
C TYR A 500 -18.08 6.38 7.89
N LEU A 501 -18.39 6.83 9.09
CA LEU A 501 -18.71 8.20 9.42
C LEU A 501 -17.96 8.60 10.70
N ALA A 502 -17.68 9.88 10.88
CA ALA A 502 -17.12 10.41 12.11
C ALA A 502 -17.99 11.54 12.64
N GLU A 503 -18.24 11.52 13.94
CA GLU A 503 -18.95 12.59 14.64
C GLU A 503 -17.96 13.66 15.09
N ARG A 504 -18.36 14.92 14.93
CA ARG A 504 -17.67 16.09 15.48
C ARG A 504 -18.25 16.47 16.84
N ASP A 505 -17.50 17.25 17.61
CA ASP A 505 -17.96 17.74 18.92
C ASP A 505 -19.18 18.66 18.83
N ASP A 506 -19.46 19.25 17.67
CA ASP A 506 -20.67 20.04 17.38
C ASP A 506 -21.88 19.18 16.96
N GLY A 507 -21.73 17.85 16.92
CA GLY A 507 -22.76 16.89 16.54
C GLY A 507 -22.95 16.71 15.03
N LYS A 508 -22.15 17.40 14.19
CA LYS A 508 -22.16 17.17 12.73
C LYS A 508 -21.43 15.87 12.38
N ILE A 509 -21.87 15.25 11.28
CA ILE A 509 -21.33 13.99 10.78
C ILE A 509 -20.47 14.24 9.54
N ILE A 510 -19.24 13.76 9.59
CA ILE A 510 -18.29 13.73 8.47
C ILE A 510 -18.35 12.36 7.82
N VAL A 511 -18.42 12.33 6.48
CA VAL A 511 -18.42 11.09 5.71
C VAL A 511 -16.98 10.64 5.44
N VAL A 512 -16.59 9.49 6.00
CA VAL A 512 -15.23 8.92 5.84
C VAL A 512 -15.17 8.03 4.61
N ASP A 513 -16.10 7.07 4.52
CA ASP A 513 -16.29 6.19 3.36
C ASP A 513 -17.76 6.18 2.93
N GLY A 514 -17.98 6.16 1.61
CA GLY A 514 -19.30 6.19 1.01
C GLY A 514 -19.79 7.57 0.57
N LEU A 515 -18.90 8.59 0.52
CA LEU A 515 -19.26 9.91 0.01
C LEU A 515 -19.92 9.83 -1.37
N GLN A 516 -19.27 9.17 -2.34
CA GLN A 516 -19.79 9.07 -3.71
C GLN A 516 -21.16 8.36 -3.75
N ARG A 517 -21.41 7.39 -2.86
CA ARG A 517 -22.71 6.71 -2.73
C ARG A 517 -23.79 7.65 -2.18
N LEU A 518 -23.50 8.38 -1.09
CA LEU A 518 -24.46 9.34 -0.52
C LEU A 518 -24.76 10.50 -1.49
N THR A 519 -23.74 11.01 -2.18
CA THR A 519 -23.91 12.03 -3.22
C THR A 519 -24.75 11.49 -4.36
N THR A 520 -24.52 10.23 -4.80
CA THR A 520 -25.36 9.61 -5.84
C THR A 520 -26.83 9.51 -5.40
N PHE A 521 -27.10 9.11 -4.17
CA PHE A 521 -28.48 9.07 -3.65
C PHE A 521 -29.13 10.45 -3.61
N HIS A 522 -28.38 11.47 -3.18
CA HIS A 522 -28.87 12.84 -3.14
C HIS A 522 -29.19 13.36 -4.55
N ARG A 523 -28.26 13.22 -5.50
CA ARG A 523 -28.43 13.66 -6.89
C ARG A 523 -29.61 12.97 -7.59
N PHE A 524 -29.80 11.67 -7.34
CA PHE A 524 -30.95 10.95 -7.90
C PHE A 524 -32.27 11.44 -7.30
N HIS A 525 -32.33 11.64 -5.98
CA HIS A 525 -33.52 12.14 -5.28
C HIS A 525 -33.91 13.56 -5.73
N GLU A 526 -32.92 14.42 -6.01
CA GLU A 526 -33.11 15.77 -6.58
C GLU A 526 -33.37 15.76 -8.10
N ASN A 527 -33.46 14.59 -8.73
CA ASN A 527 -33.71 14.42 -10.17
C ASN A 527 -32.62 15.03 -11.07
N GLU A 528 -31.36 15.02 -10.63
CA GLU A 528 -30.22 15.52 -11.43
C GLU A 528 -29.81 14.58 -12.57
N PHE A 529 -30.12 13.29 -12.46
CA PHE A 529 -29.87 12.30 -13.51
C PHE A 529 -31.00 11.26 -13.57
N SER A 530 -31.14 10.60 -14.73
CA SER A 530 -32.09 9.52 -14.97
C SER A 530 -31.40 8.17 -15.08
N LEU A 531 -32.14 7.10 -14.84
CA LEU A 531 -31.66 5.73 -15.01
C LEU A 531 -31.42 5.41 -16.50
N GLY A 532 -30.38 4.64 -16.83
CA GLY A 532 -30.05 4.30 -18.21
C GLY A 532 -29.07 3.13 -18.31
N GLY A 533 -29.16 2.31 -19.35
CA GLY A 533 -28.28 1.15 -19.53
C GLY A 533 -28.65 -0.07 -18.68
N LEU A 534 -29.89 -0.13 -18.18
CA LEU A 534 -30.40 -1.29 -17.42
C LEU A 534 -30.67 -2.49 -18.35
N ALA A 535 -30.51 -3.71 -17.84
CA ALA A 535 -30.78 -4.95 -18.56
C ALA A 535 -32.23 -5.02 -19.08
N GLU A 536 -32.50 -5.84 -20.11
CA GLU A 536 -33.83 -5.93 -20.77
C GLU A 536 -34.98 -6.13 -19.78
N SER A 537 -34.76 -6.89 -18.71
CA SER A 537 -35.71 -7.17 -17.63
C SER A 537 -36.14 -5.92 -16.83
N ASN A 538 -35.34 -4.85 -16.84
CA ASN A 538 -35.58 -3.59 -16.14
C ASN A 538 -35.70 -2.39 -17.10
N SER A 539 -35.85 -2.66 -18.41
CA SER A 539 -35.84 -1.64 -19.46
C SER A 539 -36.92 -0.56 -19.30
N GLU A 540 -38.03 -0.88 -18.63
CA GLU A 540 -39.12 0.06 -18.29
C GLU A 540 -38.71 1.17 -17.29
N LEU A 541 -37.56 1.02 -16.63
CA LEU A 541 -37.01 2.01 -15.71
C LEU A 541 -36.00 2.95 -16.40
N ASN A 542 -35.57 2.63 -17.62
CA ASN A 542 -34.69 3.52 -18.39
C ASN A 542 -35.36 4.87 -18.66
N LYS A 543 -34.57 5.93 -18.62
CA LYS A 543 -34.93 7.36 -18.75
C LYS A 543 -35.83 7.92 -17.64
N LYS A 544 -36.12 7.16 -16.59
CA LYS A 544 -36.90 7.67 -15.44
C LYS A 544 -36.02 8.39 -14.43
N PHE A 545 -36.47 9.55 -13.98
CA PHE A 545 -35.93 10.22 -12.80
C PHE A 545 -36.65 9.69 -11.54
N PHE A 546 -36.18 10.05 -10.36
CA PHE A 546 -36.81 9.63 -9.10
C PHE A 546 -38.32 9.94 -9.07
N LYS A 547 -38.72 11.14 -9.49
CA LYS A 547 -40.13 11.57 -9.57
C LYS A 547 -41.00 10.73 -10.54
N ASP A 548 -40.37 10.09 -11.53
CA ASP A 548 -41.06 9.31 -12.56
C ASP A 548 -41.17 7.83 -12.17
N LEU A 549 -40.54 7.42 -11.06
CA LEU A 549 -40.67 6.06 -10.53
C LEU A 549 -42.09 5.83 -9.98
N PRO A 550 -42.66 4.62 -10.12
CA PRO A 550 -43.88 4.25 -9.41
C PRO A 550 -43.74 4.51 -7.89
N PRO A 551 -44.81 4.92 -7.18
CA PRO A 551 -44.74 5.22 -5.74
C PRO A 551 -44.10 4.10 -4.92
N ARG A 552 -44.39 2.84 -5.26
CA ARG A 552 -43.79 1.67 -4.61
C ARG A 552 -42.26 1.61 -4.73
N LEU A 553 -41.69 2.07 -5.85
CA LEU A 553 -40.24 2.09 -6.06
C LEU A 553 -39.59 3.32 -5.44
N GLN A 554 -40.29 4.47 -5.39
CA GLN A 554 -39.84 5.64 -4.64
C GLN A 554 -39.69 5.30 -3.15
N THR A 555 -40.74 4.73 -2.54
CA THR A 555 -40.70 4.27 -1.14
C THR A 555 -39.62 3.22 -0.92
N ARG A 556 -39.42 2.29 -1.87
CA ARG A 556 -38.36 1.29 -1.76
C ARG A 556 -36.96 1.90 -1.74
N PHE A 557 -36.71 2.89 -2.59
CA PHE A 557 -35.46 3.63 -2.59
C PHE A 557 -35.28 4.35 -1.25
N GLU A 558 -36.27 5.13 -0.82
CA GLU A 558 -36.23 5.93 0.41
C GLU A 558 -36.05 5.09 1.68
N ASP A 559 -36.71 3.93 1.76
CA ASP A 559 -36.68 3.00 2.91
C ASP A 559 -35.46 2.06 2.90
N THR A 560 -34.56 2.18 1.92
CA THR A 560 -33.35 1.35 1.89
C THR A 560 -32.49 1.68 3.11
N ASN A 561 -32.22 0.68 3.95
CA ASN A 561 -31.41 0.82 5.15
C ASN A 561 -29.92 0.84 4.81
N LEU A 562 -29.24 1.88 5.27
CA LEU A 562 -27.79 2.02 5.21
C LEU A 562 -27.20 1.64 6.58
N ILE A 563 -26.22 0.74 6.57
CA ILE A 563 -25.46 0.36 7.77
C ILE A 563 -24.30 1.34 7.91
N MET A 564 -24.22 2.01 9.05
CA MET A 564 -23.26 3.08 9.31
C MET A 564 -22.44 2.77 10.56
N TYR A 565 -21.11 2.81 10.43
CA TYR A 565 -20.20 2.81 11.56
C TYR A 565 -19.80 4.26 11.86
N LEU A 566 -20.26 4.78 12.99
CA LEU A 566 -20.02 6.15 13.43
C LEU A 566 -18.94 6.16 14.51
N ILE A 567 -17.84 6.84 14.22
CA ILE A 567 -16.72 7.04 15.13
C ILE A 567 -17.06 8.23 16.03
N ASP A 568 -17.17 7.99 17.33
CA ASP A 568 -17.53 9.02 18.31
C ASP A 568 -16.45 10.11 18.40
N SER A 569 -16.85 11.35 18.65
CA SER A 569 -15.92 12.48 18.74
C SER A 569 -14.92 12.34 19.89
N LYS A 570 -15.27 11.56 20.92
CA LYS A 570 -14.42 11.26 22.08
C LYS A 570 -13.28 10.29 21.78
N VAL A 571 -13.28 9.63 20.62
CA VAL A 571 -12.19 8.71 20.25
C VAL A 571 -10.92 9.53 20.05
N PRO A 572 -9.78 9.12 20.65
CA PRO A 572 -8.50 9.81 20.47
C PRO A 572 -8.22 10.00 18.99
N GLU A 573 -7.74 11.18 18.62
CA GLU A 573 -7.62 11.56 17.22
C GLU A 573 -6.68 10.65 16.43
N ARG A 574 -5.53 10.26 17.00
CA ARG A 574 -4.65 9.28 16.38
C ARG A 574 -5.38 7.99 16.02
N ALA A 575 -6.26 7.52 16.90
CA ALA A 575 -7.12 6.38 16.63
C ALA A 575 -8.18 6.68 15.55
N ARG A 576 -8.75 7.89 15.50
CA ARG A 576 -9.65 8.31 14.40
C ARG A 576 -8.91 8.32 13.05
N LEU A 577 -7.71 8.90 12.98
CA LEU A 577 -6.88 8.92 11.77
C LEU A 577 -6.50 7.50 11.31
N ASP A 578 -6.10 6.64 12.24
CA ASP A 578 -5.77 5.24 11.96
C ASP A 578 -7.00 4.45 11.47
N ILE A 579 -8.20 4.73 12.01
CA ILE A 579 -9.46 4.13 11.51
C ILE A 579 -9.72 4.61 10.08
N PHE A 580 -9.61 5.91 9.81
CA PHE A 580 -9.86 6.46 8.48
C PHE A 580 -8.91 5.85 7.43
N GLU A 581 -7.62 5.70 7.77
CA GLU A 581 -6.61 5.09 6.89
C GLU A 581 -6.93 3.63 6.56
N ARG A 582 -7.43 2.86 7.53
CA ARG A 582 -7.72 1.41 7.38
C ARG A 582 -9.04 1.11 6.68
N VAL A 583 -9.99 2.03 6.79
CA VAL A 583 -11.38 1.83 6.36
C VAL A 583 -11.62 2.34 4.94
N ASN A 584 -10.83 3.31 4.49
CA ASN A 584 -11.06 3.95 3.20
C ASN A 584 -10.88 2.95 2.04
N SER A 585 -12.02 2.54 1.46
CA SER A 585 -12.09 1.60 0.33
C SER A 585 -11.87 2.28 -1.04
N GLY A 586 -11.75 3.61 -1.04
CA GLY A 586 -11.52 4.44 -2.21
C GLY A 586 -10.07 4.89 -2.33
N VAL A 587 -9.87 6.11 -2.81
CA VAL A 587 -8.52 6.68 -2.88
C VAL A 587 -8.08 7.13 -1.49
N PRO A 588 -6.91 6.66 -1.00
CA PRO A 588 -6.44 6.97 0.35
C PRO A 588 -6.30 8.48 0.54
N LEU A 589 -6.85 8.99 1.65
CA LEU A 589 -6.67 10.38 2.07
C LEU A 589 -5.34 10.49 2.82
N SER A 590 -4.59 11.57 2.61
CA SER A 590 -3.40 11.87 3.42
C SER A 590 -3.80 12.17 4.87
N ARG A 591 -2.88 11.96 5.83
CA ARG A 591 -3.12 12.31 7.24
C ARG A 591 -3.51 13.77 7.44
N GLN A 592 -2.93 14.68 6.65
CA GLN A 592 -3.32 16.09 6.69
C GLN A 592 -4.73 16.33 6.11
N GLN A 593 -5.12 15.63 5.04
CA GLN A 593 -6.50 15.72 4.51
C GLN A 593 -7.52 15.24 5.55
N MET A 594 -7.21 14.15 6.26
CA MET A 594 -8.03 13.63 7.35
C MET A 594 -8.10 14.61 8.54
N ARG A 595 -6.97 15.21 8.94
CA ARG A 595 -6.95 16.27 9.98
C ARG A 595 -7.75 17.49 9.56
N ASN A 596 -7.66 17.90 8.30
CA ASN A 596 -8.46 19.01 7.77
C ASN A 596 -9.97 18.69 7.83
N SER A 597 -10.37 17.42 7.80
CA SER A 597 -11.76 16.98 8.04
C SER A 597 -12.20 17.14 9.48
N LEU A 598 -11.37 16.68 10.40
CA LEU A 598 -11.75 16.61 11.81
C LEU A 598 -11.82 18.01 12.45
N TYR A 599 -10.97 18.93 11.99
CA TYR A 599 -10.78 20.27 12.59
C TYR A 599 -11.32 21.42 11.72
N MET A 600 -12.31 21.15 10.86
CA MET A 600 -12.89 22.17 9.98
C MET A 600 -13.34 23.42 10.76
N GLY A 601 -12.81 24.57 10.38
CA GLY A 601 -13.08 25.86 11.02
C GLY A 601 -12.22 26.99 10.48
N GLU A 602 -12.10 28.06 11.27
CA GLU A 602 -11.25 29.21 10.94
C GLU A 602 -9.79 28.79 10.74
N ALA A 603 -9.28 27.84 11.53
CA ALA A 603 -7.91 27.35 11.42
C ALA A 603 -7.61 26.72 10.05
N THR A 604 -8.46 25.80 9.58
CA THR A 604 -8.26 25.15 8.27
C THR A 604 -8.43 26.11 7.09
N ARG A 605 -9.30 27.13 7.24
CA ARG A 605 -9.44 28.19 6.24
C ARG A 605 -8.20 29.08 6.20
N TRP A 606 -7.71 29.47 7.36
CA TRP A 606 -6.48 30.24 7.51
C TRP A 606 -5.28 29.51 6.88
N LEU A 607 -5.12 28.20 7.13
CA LEU A 607 -4.06 27.40 6.50
C LEU A 607 -4.16 27.42 4.97
N ARG A 608 -5.38 27.32 4.42
CA ARG A 608 -5.62 27.39 2.97
C ARG A 608 -5.27 28.78 2.40
N GLU A 609 -5.61 29.85 3.11
CA GLU A 609 -5.29 31.23 2.72
C GLU A 609 -3.77 31.47 2.72
N GLN A 610 -3.07 30.99 3.76
CA GLN A 610 -1.62 31.09 3.81
C GLN A 610 -0.93 30.21 2.76
N ALA A 611 -1.49 29.05 2.43
CA ALA A 611 -0.96 28.17 1.39
C ALA A 611 -0.97 28.80 0.00
N ILE A 612 -1.90 29.72 -0.28
CA ILE A 612 -1.95 30.45 -1.57
C ILE A 612 -1.25 31.82 -1.50
N SER A 613 -0.68 32.21 -0.36
CA SER A 613 0.00 33.50 -0.19
C SER A 613 1.25 33.60 -1.06
N GLU A 614 1.54 34.79 -1.58
CA GLU A 614 2.66 35.05 -2.48
C GLU A 614 3.99 34.61 -1.87
N TRP A 615 4.24 34.99 -0.62
CA TRP A 615 5.54 34.74 0.02
C TRP A 615 5.75 33.30 0.40
N PHE A 616 4.71 32.57 0.82
CA PHE A 616 4.80 31.13 1.01
C PHE A 616 5.09 30.42 -0.32
N GLN A 617 4.38 30.79 -1.39
CA GLN A 617 4.61 30.22 -2.72
C GLN A 617 6.02 30.53 -3.23
N ARG A 618 6.58 31.71 -2.96
CA ARG A 618 7.96 32.05 -3.30
C ARG A 618 9.00 31.30 -2.46
N ALA A 619 8.85 31.30 -1.14
CA ALA A 619 9.79 30.64 -0.23
C ALA A 619 9.80 29.11 -0.41
N THR A 620 8.64 28.50 -0.64
CA THR A 620 8.56 27.07 -0.94
C THR A 620 8.79 26.75 -2.41
N GLY A 621 8.70 27.76 -3.28
CA GLY A 621 8.65 27.73 -4.75
C GLY A 621 7.56 26.79 -5.30
N GLY A 622 6.41 26.72 -4.62
CA GLY A 622 5.25 25.92 -5.01
C GLY A 622 5.46 24.41 -5.03
N SER A 623 6.49 23.89 -4.34
CA SER A 623 6.82 22.46 -4.38
C SER A 623 6.04 21.58 -3.40
N LEU A 624 5.16 22.16 -2.57
CA LEU A 624 4.31 21.39 -1.66
C LEU A 624 2.95 21.15 -2.31
N SER A 625 2.57 19.87 -2.41
CA SER A 625 1.34 19.45 -3.09
C SER A 625 0.09 19.91 -2.35
N SER A 626 -0.73 20.70 -3.03
CA SER A 626 -2.04 21.13 -2.55
C SER A 626 -3.07 20.00 -2.60
N LYS A 627 -2.88 19.00 -3.49
CA LYS A 627 -3.73 17.81 -3.64
C LYS A 627 -3.68 16.93 -2.39
N THR A 628 -2.50 16.64 -1.88
CA THR A 628 -2.30 15.86 -0.64
C THR A 628 -2.23 16.75 0.61
N MET A 629 -2.46 18.05 0.46
CA MET A 629 -2.43 19.08 1.51
C MET A 629 -1.08 19.21 2.24
N ARG A 630 0.03 18.86 1.60
CA ARG A 630 1.38 19.00 2.20
C ARG A 630 1.76 20.45 2.45
N ASP A 631 1.22 21.36 1.65
CA ASP A 631 1.31 22.80 1.86
C ASP A 631 0.76 23.20 3.24
N ARG A 632 -0.46 22.78 3.54
CA ARG A 632 -1.17 23.05 4.79
C ARG A 632 -0.51 22.33 5.97
N GLU A 633 0.06 21.15 5.77
CA GLU A 633 0.81 20.45 6.83
C GLU A 633 2.05 21.24 7.27
N ALA A 634 2.85 21.74 6.32
CA ALA A 634 4.03 22.54 6.63
C ALA A 634 3.66 23.83 7.38
N ILE A 635 2.61 24.52 6.92
CA ILE A 635 2.12 25.74 7.57
C ILE A 635 1.63 25.41 9.00
N ASN A 636 0.91 24.31 9.18
CA ASN A 636 0.43 23.88 10.49
C ASN A 636 1.59 23.55 11.44
N ARG A 637 2.70 23.00 10.94
CA ARG A 637 3.92 22.80 11.74
C ARG A 637 4.51 24.12 12.24
N PHE A 638 4.58 25.14 11.38
CA PHE A 638 4.96 26.50 11.82
C PHE A 638 4.03 27.00 12.93
N CYS A 639 2.71 26.94 12.71
CA CYS A 639 1.74 27.40 13.69
C CYS A 639 1.89 26.65 15.02
N GLY A 640 2.14 25.35 14.99
CA GLY A 640 2.32 24.56 16.20
C GLY A 640 3.57 24.97 16.98
N PHE A 641 4.71 25.07 16.30
CA PHE A 641 5.94 25.48 16.98
C PHE A 641 5.94 26.94 17.43
N TRP A 642 5.20 27.82 16.74
CA TRP A 642 5.01 29.21 17.15
C TRP A 642 4.04 29.34 18.34
N LEU A 643 2.84 28.76 18.26
CA LEU A 643 1.77 28.96 19.26
C LEU A 643 1.90 28.06 20.51
N LEU A 644 2.30 26.80 20.33
CA LEU A 644 2.41 25.83 21.42
C LEU A 644 3.83 25.75 21.98
N GLY A 645 4.82 26.09 21.16
CA GLY A 645 6.22 25.96 21.47
C GLY A 645 6.73 24.51 21.41
N ARG A 646 8.04 24.37 21.25
CA ARG A 646 8.71 23.06 21.16
C ARG A 646 8.60 22.20 22.42
N ASP A 647 8.39 22.79 23.59
CA ASP A 647 8.29 22.03 24.86
C ASP A 647 7.01 21.21 24.97
N LYS A 648 5.98 21.60 24.21
CA LYS A 648 4.73 20.85 24.07
C LYS A 648 4.87 19.66 23.14
N TYR A 649 5.87 19.64 22.25
CA TYR A 649 6.12 18.50 21.39
C TYR A 649 6.63 17.30 22.19
N LYS A 650 5.98 16.13 22.07
CA LYS A 650 6.32 14.89 22.80
C LYS A 650 6.73 13.72 21.90
N GLY A 651 7.06 13.98 20.63
CA GLY A 651 7.43 12.95 19.66
C GLY A 651 6.24 12.36 18.87
N ASP A 652 5.02 12.89 19.07
CA ASP A 652 3.85 12.58 18.26
C ASP A 652 3.46 13.81 17.44
N MET A 653 3.82 13.80 16.15
CA MET A 653 3.54 14.92 15.25
C MET A 653 2.07 15.03 14.87
N ASP A 654 1.35 13.92 14.76
CA ASP A 654 -0.06 13.97 14.39
C ASP A 654 -0.87 14.65 15.49
N GLN A 655 -0.66 14.25 16.76
CA GLN A 655 -1.31 14.89 17.90
C GLN A 655 -0.91 16.38 18.03
N PHE A 656 0.36 16.70 17.88
CA PHE A 656 0.85 18.08 18.01
C PHE A 656 0.19 19.03 16.99
N LEU A 657 0.09 18.59 15.74
CA LEU A 657 -0.54 19.38 14.67
C LEU A 657 -2.04 19.55 14.85
N ALA A 658 -2.67 18.66 15.59
CA ALA A 658 -4.09 18.77 15.85
C ALA A 658 -4.41 19.64 17.06
N ASP A 659 -3.64 19.50 18.14
CA ASP A 659 -3.68 20.43 19.27
C ASP A 659 -3.51 21.87 18.78
N THR A 660 -2.65 22.06 17.77
CA THR A 660 -2.47 23.35 17.08
C THR A 660 -3.75 23.84 16.42
N LEU A 661 -4.41 23.01 15.60
CA LEU A 661 -5.66 23.37 14.93
C LEU A 661 -6.79 23.65 15.94
N GLU A 662 -6.85 22.87 17.03
CA GLU A 662 -7.82 23.06 18.09
C GLU A 662 -7.60 24.40 18.81
N GLN A 663 -6.35 24.75 19.12
CA GLN A 663 -6.01 26.04 19.70
C GLN A 663 -6.34 27.18 18.74
N MET A 664 -5.96 27.07 17.46
CA MET A 664 -6.22 28.09 16.45
C MET A 664 -7.71 28.34 16.24
N ASN A 665 -8.55 27.29 16.26
CA ASN A 665 -10.00 27.44 16.16
C ASN A 665 -10.63 28.16 17.37
N LYS A 666 -9.91 28.30 18.48
CA LYS A 666 -10.33 29.06 19.68
C LYS A 666 -9.78 30.49 19.70
N LEU A 667 -8.90 30.86 18.77
CA LEU A 667 -8.32 32.20 18.72
C LEU A 667 -9.30 33.21 18.13
N GLU A 668 -9.30 34.41 18.69
CA GLU A 668 -10.00 35.55 18.11
C GLU A 668 -9.34 36.02 16.79
N PRO A 669 -10.05 36.76 15.93
CA PRO A 669 -9.51 37.18 14.63
C PRO A 669 -8.22 38.01 14.70
N THR A 670 -7.98 38.74 15.79
CA THR A 670 -6.79 39.59 15.94
C THR A 670 -5.50 38.77 16.11
N PRO A 671 -5.39 37.83 17.07
CA PRO A 671 -4.25 36.91 17.14
C PRO A 671 -3.98 36.13 15.84
N LEU A 672 -5.02 35.72 15.10
CA LEU A 672 -4.84 35.03 13.82
C LEU A 672 -4.25 35.94 12.73
N ARG A 673 -4.54 37.24 12.78
CA ARG A 673 -3.91 38.23 11.88
C ARG A 673 -2.46 38.48 12.25
N GLU A 674 -2.14 38.58 13.54
CA GLU A 674 -0.76 38.70 14.01
C GLU A 674 0.06 37.48 13.61
N LEU A 675 -0.47 36.27 13.81
CA LEU A 675 0.15 35.03 13.35
C LEU A 675 0.41 35.03 11.83
N ALA A 676 -0.53 35.56 11.04
CA ALA A 676 -0.35 35.69 9.59
C ALA A 676 0.79 36.66 9.24
N GLN A 677 0.93 37.76 9.99
CA GLN A 677 2.03 38.71 9.80
C GLN A 677 3.38 38.07 10.15
N HIS A 678 3.48 37.33 11.26
CA HIS A 678 4.70 36.60 11.62
C HIS A 678 5.06 35.52 10.58
N PHE A 679 4.05 34.76 10.12
CA PHE A 679 4.24 33.76 9.08
C PHE A 679 4.73 34.38 7.77
N GLU A 680 4.06 35.44 7.29
CA GLU A 680 4.43 36.13 6.07
C GLU A 680 5.84 36.74 6.17
N SER A 681 6.14 37.41 7.28
CA SER A 681 7.48 37.97 7.55
C SER A 681 8.55 36.89 7.55
N SER A 682 8.27 35.73 8.15
CA SER A 682 9.17 34.59 8.10
C SER A 682 9.41 34.06 6.69
N MET A 683 8.35 33.92 5.88
CA MET A 683 8.48 33.47 4.50
C MET A 683 9.29 34.47 3.66
N LYS A 684 9.06 35.78 3.86
CA LYS A 684 9.87 36.85 3.26
C LYS A 684 11.33 36.76 3.70
N ASN A 685 11.59 36.61 4.98
CA ASN A 685 12.94 36.52 5.54
C ASN A 685 13.69 35.30 5.01
N ASN A 686 13.05 34.13 5.02
CA ASN A 686 13.62 32.91 4.46
C ASN A 686 13.90 33.02 2.97
N PHE A 687 12.98 33.61 2.19
CA PHE A 687 13.21 33.86 0.76
C PHE A 687 14.27 34.93 0.51
N MET A 688 14.35 35.98 1.33
CA MET A 688 15.34 37.03 1.17
C MET A 688 16.76 36.52 1.44
N VAL A 689 16.92 35.67 2.45
CA VAL A 689 18.20 35.04 2.77
C VAL A 689 18.51 33.97 1.74
N PHE A 690 17.68 32.93 1.65
CA PHE A 690 18.03 31.71 0.91
C PHE A 690 17.51 31.66 -0.52
N GLU A 691 16.68 32.62 -0.93
CA GLU A 691 16.08 32.69 -2.27
C GLU A 691 15.41 31.36 -2.66
N GLN A 692 15.78 30.80 -3.80
CA GLN A 692 15.28 29.50 -4.26
C GLN A 692 15.65 28.31 -3.34
N HIS A 693 16.59 28.50 -2.42
CA HIS A 693 17.07 27.48 -1.47
C HIS A 693 16.41 27.58 -0.09
N ALA A 694 15.38 28.41 0.08
CA ALA A 694 14.60 28.43 1.30
C ALA A 694 14.07 27.01 1.63
N PHE A 695 14.28 26.62 2.89
CA PHE A 695 13.91 25.32 3.46
C PHE A 695 14.52 24.09 2.75
N ARG A 696 15.70 24.26 2.16
CA ARG A 696 16.40 23.25 1.35
C ARG A 696 17.83 23.05 1.82
N LYS A 697 18.30 21.80 1.81
CA LYS A 697 19.71 21.49 2.06
C LYS A 697 20.53 21.97 0.87
N HIS A 698 21.48 22.87 1.11
CA HIS A 698 22.35 23.40 0.06
C HIS A 698 23.73 23.78 0.62
N SER A 699 24.71 23.87 -0.28
CA SER A 699 26.05 24.43 -0.04
C SER A 699 26.20 25.77 -0.77
N PRO A 700 27.23 26.58 -0.48
CA PRO A 700 27.47 27.86 -1.17
C PRO A 700 27.56 27.72 -2.70
N GLU A 701 28.06 26.60 -3.19
CA GLU A 701 28.24 26.31 -4.62
C GLU A 701 26.98 25.73 -5.29
N SER A 702 25.90 25.52 -4.52
CA SER A 702 24.69 24.87 -5.00
C SER A 702 23.88 25.81 -5.89
N THR A 703 23.94 25.56 -7.20
CA THR A 703 23.16 26.33 -8.20
C THR A 703 21.74 25.81 -8.41
N SER A 704 21.39 24.71 -7.74
CA SER A 704 20.21 23.91 -8.05
C SER A 704 19.34 23.76 -6.79
N ARG A 705 18.01 23.74 -6.94
CA ARG A 705 16.96 23.72 -5.89
C ARG A 705 16.58 22.34 -5.28
N SER A 706 17.23 21.85 -4.22
CA SER A 706 16.90 20.52 -3.64
C SER A 706 15.42 20.36 -3.22
N VAL A 707 15.00 19.16 -2.81
CA VAL A 707 13.65 18.96 -2.23
C VAL A 707 13.50 19.81 -0.96
N ILE A 708 12.26 20.26 -0.67
CA ILE A 708 11.94 20.83 0.65
C ILE A 708 12.26 19.81 1.72
N ASN A 709 13.00 20.28 2.72
CA ASN A 709 13.19 19.56 3.95
C ASN A 709 12.26 20.13 5.01
N ILE A 710 11.27 19.34 5.45
CA ILE A 710 10.26 19.82 6.41
C ILE A 710 10.89 20.13 7.77
N ALA A 711 11.94 19.43 8.19
CA ALA A 711 12.63 19.75 9.44
C ALA A 711 13.40 21.09 9.37
N LEU A 712 13.93 21.46 8.20
CA LEU A 712 14.45 22.82 7.96
C LEU A 712 13.32 23.85 7.94
N PHE A 713 12.17 23.51 7.36
CA PHE A 713 10.98 24.36 7.43
C PHE A 713 10.59 24.62 8.89
N ASP A 714 10.44 23.59 9.71
CA ASP A 714 10.09 23.70 11.13
C ASP A 714 10.96 24.74 11.85
N VAL A 715 12.29 24.60 11.75
CA VAL A 715 13.21 25.41 12.55
C VAL A 715 13.45 26.81 11.99
N PHE A 716 13.67 26.95 10.68
CA PHE A 716 13.96 28.26 10.08
C PHE A 716 12.71 29.12 9.83
N SER A 717 11.52 28.50 9.70
CA SER A 717 10.28 29.28 9.66
C SER A 717 9.98 29.92 11.01
N VAL A 718 10.27 29.25 12.13
CA VAL A 718 10.12 29.84 13.47
C VAL A 718 11.26 30.81 13.76
N GLN A 719 12.52 30.41 13.52
CA GLN A 719 13.67 31.23 13.89
C GLN A 719 13.70 32.58 13.18
N LEU A 720 13.41 32.62 11.88
CA LEU A 720 13.42 33.87 11.12
C LEU A 720 12.13 34.68 11.26
N ALA A 721 11.09 34.16 11.92
CA ALA A 721 9.93 34.95 12.32
C ALA A 721 10.23 35.88 13.52
N LEU A 722 11.28 35.59 14.31
CA LEU A 722 11.68 36.36 15.49
C LEU A 722 12.32 37.71 15.17
N TYR A 723 12.72 37.94 13.92
CA TYR A 723 13.52 39.10 13.53
C TYR A 723 12.83 39.97 12.48
N PRO A 724 12.85 41.31 12.60
CA PRO A 724 12.30 42.21 11.60
C PRO A 724 12.99 42.07 10.23
N GLU A 725 12.24 42.25 9.14
CA GLU A 725 12.76 42.11 7.78
C GLU A 725 13.98 43.00 7.48
N ALA A 726 13.99 44.23 8.00
CA ALA A 726 15.12 45.13 7.84
C ALA A 726 16.40 44.58 8.48
N TRP A 727 16.28 44.01 9.67
CA TRP A 727 17.41 43.41 10.38
C TRP A 727 17.93 42.16 9.68
N VAL A 728 17.04 41.27 9.23
CA VAL A 728 17.45 40.05 8.50
C VAL A 728 18.16 40.41 7.19
N ARG A 729 17.74 41.50 6.53
CA ARG A 729 18.41 42.00 5.32
C ARG A 729 19.85 42.38 5.61
N ASP A 730 20.08 43.12 6.70
CA ASP A 730 21.41 43.61 7.08
C ASP A 730 22.32 42.47 7.56
N GLN A 731 21.75 41.38 8.08
CA GLN A 731 22.48 40.21 8.59
C GLN A 731 22.47 39.00 7.63
N LYS A 732 22.06 39.18 6.36
CA LYS A 732 21.89 38.08 5.39
C LYS A 732 23.13 37.18 5.31
N ASP A 733 24.32 37.76 5.18
CA ASP A 733 25.57 37.01 5.01
C ASP A 733 25.95 36.22 6.26
N GLU A 734 25.73 36.80 7.44
CA GLU A 734 25.97 36.14 8.73
C GLU A 734 24.99 34.98 8.96
N ILE A 735 23.73 35.13 8.55
CA ILE A 735 22.72 34.06 8.61
C ILE A 735 23.09 32.91 7.66
N HIS A 736 23.61 33.21 6.46
CA HIS A 736 24.16 32.18 5.57
C HIS A 736 25.32 31.42 6.23
N ALA A 737 26.25 32.14 6.86
CA ALA A 737 27.38 31.52 7.55
C ALA A 737 26.89 30.57 8.67
N ILE A 738 25.92 31.00 9.47
CA ILE A 738 25.28 30.14 10.48
C ILE A 738 24.68 28.89 9.84
N PHE A 739 23.91 29.04 8.76
CA PHE A 739 23.29 27.91 8.07
C PHE A 739 24.34 26.88 7.62
N TYR A 740 25.43 27.31 6.99
CA TYR A 740 26.48 26.40 6.52
C TYR A 740 27.29 25.76 7.66
N GLU A 741 27.54 26.48 8.75
CA GLU A 741 28.15 25.91 9.97
C GLU A 741 27.26 24.81 10.55
N LEU A 742 25.94 25.05 10.63
CA LEU A 742 24.97 24.06 11.10
C LEU A 742 24.92 22.85 10.18
N MET A 743 24.94 23.04 8.85
CA MET A 743 24.96 21.93 7.90
C MET A 743 26.21 21.04 8.01
N GLN A 744 27.33 21.57 8.52
CA GLN A 744 28.55 20.79 8.81
C GLN A 744 28.52 20.10 10.18
N ASN A 745 27.60 20.50 11.07
CA ASN A 745 27.42 19.86 12.36
C ASN A 745 26.66 18.54 12.19
N GLN A 746 27.31 17.42 12.49
CA GLN A 746 26.72 16.08 12.32
C GLN A 746 25.41 15.91 13.09
N THR A 747 25.29 16.46 14.31
CA THR A 747 24.06 16.37 15.11
C THR A 747 22.91 17.11 14.43
N PHE A 748 23.18 18.31 13.90
CA PHE A 748 22.17 19.07 13.16
C PHE A 748 21.80 18.35 11.84
N ALA A 749 22.79 17.92 11.06
CA ALA A 749 22.58 17.20 9.80
C ALA A 749 21.74 15.93 10.00
N ASP A 750 22.00 15.15 11.06
CA ASP A 750 21.19 13.98 11.40
C ASP A 750 19.76 14.39 11.78
N SER A 751 19.59 15.45 12.56
CA SER A 751 18.28 15.89 13.08
C SER A 751 17.29 16.38 12.01
N ILE A 752 17.79 16.70 10.82
CA ILE A 752 17.01 17.07 9.64
C ILE A 752 16.98 15.97 8.57
N SER A 753 17.57 14.79 8.83
CA SER A 753 17.70 13.69 7.84
C SER A 753 17.15 12.35 8.32
N LEU A 754 17.24 12.05 9.62
CA LEU A 754 16.94 10.73 10.19
C LEU A 754 15.94 10.84 11.33
N SER A 755 14.81 10.12 11.24
CA SER A 755 13.79 10.11 12.30
C SER A 755 13.43 11.53 12.74
N THR A 756 13.10 12.39 11.78
CA THR A 756 13.00 13.85 11.99
C THR A 756 11.83 14.28 12.88
N ASN A 757 10.85 13.40 13.09
CA ASN A 757 9.79 13.58 14.06
C ASN A 757 10.17 13.01 15.45
N ASP A 758 11.33 12.38 15.63
CA ASP A 758 11.76 11.94 16.96
C ASP A 758 11.97 13.15 17.89
N LEU A 759 11.45 13.06 19.12
CA LEU A 759 11.49 14.13 20.12
C LEU A 759 12.90 14.72 20.28
N ARG A 760 13.93 13.86 20.32
CA ARG A 760 15.31 14.29 20.48
C ARG A 760 15.78 15.07 19.26
N ARG A 761 15.46 14.61 18.05
CA ARG A 761 15.85 15.29 16.80
C ARG A 761 15.17 16.65 16.64
N VAL A 762 13.91 16.77 17.05
CA VAL A 762 13.23 18.09 17.12
C VAL A 762 13.95 19.01 18.09
N ARG A 763 14.23 18.55 19.31
CA ARG A 763 14.96 19.36 20.28
C ARG A 763 16.34 19.79 19.77
N ASP A 764 17.12 18.83 19.25
CA ASP A 764 18.49 19.06 18.79
C ASP A 764 18.54 20.13 17.67
N ARG A 765 17.63 20.06 16.66
CA ARG A 765 17.65 21.04 15.56
C ARG A 765 17.32 22.46 16.02
N PHE A 766 16.30 22.61 16.88
CA PHE A 766 15.90 23.92 17.40
C PHE A 766 16.98 24.48 18.33
N GLN A 767 17.51 23.66 19.24
CA GLN A 767 18.54 24.10 20.17
C GLN A 767 19.81 24.57 19.44
N LEU A 768 20.30 23.80 18.46
CA LEU A 768 21.52 24.15 17.74
C LEU A 768 21.36 25.45 16.93
N VAL A 769 20.18 25.68 16.33
CA VAL A 769 19.88 26.93 15.62
C VAL A 769 19.81 28.10 16.60
N ASP A 770 19.10 27.95 17.71
CA ASP A 770 18.99 29.00 18.74
C ASP A 770 20.36 29.39 19.30
N GLU A 771 21.20 28.40 19.61
CA GLU A 771 22.56 28.61 20.11
C GLU A 771 23.44 29.32 19.08
N ALA A 772 23.36 28.91 17.80
CA ALA A 772 24.14 29.53 16.74
C ALA A 772 23.75 31.00 16.52
N PHE A 773 22.45 31.31 16.52
CA PHE A 773 21.95 32.69 16.42
C PHE A 773 22.28 33.52 17.66
N THR A 774 22.13 32.98 18.86
CA THR A 774 22.43 33.71 20.11
C THR A 774 23.91 33.99 20.25
N ARG A 775 24.76 33.05 19.83
CA ARG A 775 26.23 33.22 19.82
C ARG A 775 26.68 34.28 18.82
N ARG A 776 26.05 34.35 17.63
CA ARG A 776 26.41 35.32 16.59
C ARG A 776 25.79 36.70 16.83
N PHE A 777 24.58 36.73 17.41
CA PHE A 777 23.77 37.92 17.62
C PHE A 777 23.26 38.01 19.08
N PRO A 778 24.15 38.26 20.06
CA PRO A 778 23.77 38.30 21.47
C PRO A 778 22.86 39.48 21.84
N ASP A 779 22.96 40.60 21.11
CA ASP A 779 22.26 41.86 21.39
C ASP A 779 21.11 42.16 20.41
N ALA A 780 20.63 41.15 19.66
CA ALA A 780 19.56 41.36 18.69
C ALA A 780 18.18 41.43 19.36
N ASP A 781 17.42 42.48 19.05
CA ASP A 781 16.02 42.61 19.47
C ASP A 781 15.17 41.51 18.79
N ARG A 782 14.67 40.58 19.60
CA ARG A 782 13.78 39.48 19.16
C ARG A 782 12.34 39.83 19.46
N ILE A 783 11.45 39.44 18.54
CA ILE A 783 10.02 39.38 18.79
C ILE A 783 9.78 38.18 19.71
N ASP A 784 9.04 38.37 20.80
CA ASP A 784 8.64 37.27 21.68
C ASP A 784 7.65 36.37 20.94
N ALA A 785 8.01 35.09 20.79
CA ALA A 785 7.17 34.03 20.20
C ALA A 785 6.34 33.31 21.26
#